data_AF-A0AAD5I598-F1
#
_entry.id   AF-A0AAD5I598-F1
#
_cell.length_a   1.000
_cell.length_b   1.000
_cell.length_c   1.000
_cell.angle_alpha   90.00
_cell.angle_beta   90.00
_cell.angle_gamma   90.00
#
_symmetry.space_group_name_H-M   'P 1'
#
loop_
_entity.id
_entity.type
_entity.pdbx_description
1 polymer ?
#
loop_
_entity_poly.entity_id
_entity_poly.type
_entity_poly.pdbx_seq_one_letter_code
_entity_poly.pdbx_strand_id
1 'polypeptide(L)'
;MSGKASSSQPSIGLGGSGALSHVYIQYPPLHCSIPGLRGLHYDDGNKLLISSTSDQIFSWKTVPFNPLATPTCDSISEGPILCIRFSLDAKLIAVQRSSTEIEFYNRETKETFFRRCRSESENILGFFWTDCPLCDIVIVKTSGLDLFAYNSVSKSLDLVETRKSNVSWYIYTHESRLVLLASGMQCRTFTGFQLSSAGMIRLPKFEMAMAKPEVNSKPVLDAEDVCIVTVYGRIYCLQVDRVAMLLHSYRFYRDAVVQQGSLPIYSSKIALSVVDNVLLVHQVDAKVVILYDIFADSRVPVSAPLPLLLRGFPRSYSSSRFRESENSEVNNTGESVIYGDNWTFLVPDLICDISNKRLWKIHLDLEAISASSSEVPSVLEFLQRRKLETYKAKQLCLGIVKTVILERRPVSVVARAIDVLVTSYSHSIKTGSYFKGLKNEKTSLSNVPNVNSPVSSTDVSTSRIDGLGKSIRHESAAGIDSESLNRSSTFSASESEDISSFEPLKTNSNDLQLGGCKANRASLSGADSANEVHRSFSKYQLPGSSDNSFNANISEQQDSQLTSPAISPDEMYRFVFASVEEEMGGDPSYLVSIIVEFLRSANLEKIKIHPSLYVLTIQLLARYERFAELGLFIINKILEPSKEVALQLLESGRQNIQTRKLGLDMLRQLSLHQDYVLLLMQDGYYREALRYAWKHKVTTVQPSLFLEAAFASNDSQHLAAVLRFFSDFIPDFHNTEDFNSYYRVLNEMNSSIAA
;
A
#
# COMPACT_ATOMS: atom_id res chain seq x y z
N MET A 1 12.44 -51.17 7.06
CA MET A 1 12.78 -49.93 7.79
C MET A 1 12.52 -48.77 6.86
N SER A 2 11.65 -47.82 7.22
CA SER A 2 11.34 -46.64 6.38
C SER A 2 11.23 -45.41 7.29
N GLY A 3 12.22 -44.51 7.20
CA GLY A 3 12.19 -43.24 7.90
C GLY A 3 11.20 -42.28 7.21
N LYS A 4 10.29 -41.69 7.99
CA LYS A 4 9.42 -40.60 7.51
C LYS A 4 10.23 -39.30 7.49
N ALA A 5 10.16 -38.54 6.40
CA ALA A 5 10.60 -37.16 6.37
C ALA A 5 9.52 -36.26 7.00
N SER A 6 9.93 -35.26 7.79
CA SER A 6 9.05 -34.28 8.41
C SER A 6 8.98 -33.00 7.60
N SER A 7 7.87 -32.74 6.90
CA SER A 7 7.61 -31.49 6.19
C SER A 7 6.57 -30.66 6.95
N SER A 8 7.04 -29.76 7.83
CA SER A 8 6.18 -28.79 8.52
C SER A 8 6.22 -27.43 7.81
N GLN A 9 5.38 -27.25 6.79
CA GLN A 9 5.01 -25.92 6.32
C GLN A 9 4.01 -25.30 7.31
N PRO A 10 4.08 -23.99 7.60
CA PRO A 10 3.04 -23.30 8.35
C PRO A 10 1.83 -23.07 7.45
N SER A 11 0.87 -24.01 7.45
CA SER A 11 -0.43 -23.77 6.86
C SER A 11 -1.15 -22.66 7.64
N ILE A 12 -1.18 -21.45 7.09
CA ILE A 12 -2.00 -20.35 7.61
C ILE A 12 -3.45 -20.85 7.66
N GLY A 13 -4.03 -20.83 8.86
CA GLY A 13 -5.29 -21.51 9.12
C GLY A 13 -6.46 -20.86 8.39
N LEU A 14 -7.06 -21.57 7.44
CA LEU A 14 -8.34 -21.24 6.83
C LEU A 14 -9.47 -21.29 7.87
N GLY A 15 -9.64 -20.17 8.59
CA GLY A 15 -10.63 -19.98 9.63
C GLY A 15 -12.06 -19.81 9.10
N GLY A 16 -12.72 -20.92 8.76
CA GLY A 16 -14.17 -21.07 8.89
C GLY A 16 -15.09 -20.31 7.89
N SER A 17 -15.70 -21.10 6.98
CA SER A 17 -16.96 -20.80 6.25
C SER A 17 -16.91 -19.96 4.97
N GLY A 18 -16.53 -20.60 3.86
CA GLY A 18 -17.55 -21.09 2.92
C GLY A 18 -18.23 -20.11 1.94
N ALA A 19 -17.94 -18.80 1.99
CA ALA A 19 -18.36 -17.86 0.95
C ALA A 19 -17.26 -16.83 0.68
N LEU A 20 -16.64 -16.92 -0.50
CA LEU A 20 -15.73 -15.88 -0.98
C LEU A 20 -16.55 -14.62 -1.28
N SER A 21 -16.08 -13.46 -0.79
CA SER A 21 -16.60 -12.15 -1.17
C SER A 21 -15.50 -11.11 -1.06
N HIS A 22 -15.52 -10.16 -1.98
CA HIS A 22 -14.58 -9.05 -2.08
C HIS A 22 -14.84 -7.93 -1.06
N VAL A 23 -16.06 -7.88 -0.50
CA VAL A 23 -16.50 -6.79 0.39
C VAL A 23 -17.25 -7.39 1.57
N TYR A 24 -16.91 -6.95 2.77
CA TYR A 24 -17.55 -7.44 3.99
C TYR A 24 -17.83 -6.35 5.03
N ILE A 25 -18.80 -6.65 5.89
CA ILE A 25 -19.05 -5.97 7.16
C ILE A 25 -18.70 -6.95 8.29
N GLN A 26 -18.08 -6.43 9.36
CA GLN A 26 -17.56 -7.25 10.46
C GLN A 26 -18.49 -7.15 11.69
N TYR A 27 -18.83 -8.29 12.27
CA TYR A 27 -19.49 -8.38 13.58
C TYR A 27 -18.45 -8.31 14.72
N PRO A 28 -18.76 -7.68 15.86
CA PRO A 28 -20.01 -6.97 16.18
C PRO A 28 -20.15 -5.61 15.47
N PRO A 29 -21.37 -5.18 15.13
CA PRO A 29 -21.64 -3.79 14.75
C PRO A 29 -21.52 -2.87 15.96
N LEU A 30 -21.40 -1.57 15.72
CA LEU A 30 -21.67 -0.57 16.75
C LEU A 30 -23.18 -0.53 17.02
N HIS A 31 -23.58 -0.78 18.27
CA HIS A 31 -24.98 -0.73 18.70
C HIS A 31 -25.33 0.65 19.26
N CYS A 32 -26.27 1.33 18.58
CA CYS A 32 -26.78 2.66 18.96
C CYS A 32 -28.20 2.57 19.55
N SER A 33 -28.47 1.52 20.32
CA SER A 33 -29.79 1.23 20.90
C SER A 33 -29.91 1.75 22.33
N ILE A 34 -30.39 2.98 22.48
CA ILE A 34 -30.83 3.55 23.77
C ILE A 34 -32.37 3.70 23.71
N PRO A 35 -33.11 3.41 24.80
CA PRO A 35 -34.56 3.60 24.84
C PRO A 35 -34.95 5.05 24.52
N GLY A 36 -36.00 5.24 23.69
CA GLY A 36 -36.55 6.57 23.38
C GLY A 36 -35.84 7.37 22.28
N LEU A 37 -34.78 6.85 21.67
CA LEU A 37 -34.07 7.53 20.57
C LEU A 37 -34.96 7.78 19.34
N ARG A 38 -34.85 8.99 18.81
CA ARG A 38 -35.50 9.51 17.59
C ARG A 38 -34.43 9.99 16.62
N GLY A 39 -34.60 9.64 15.35
CA GLY A 39 -33.68 10.00 14.27
C GLY A 39 -32.29 9.37 14.39
N LEU A 40 -31.54 9.39 13.29
CA LEU A 40 -30.11 9.11 13.25
C LEU A 40 -29.52 10.13 12.26
N HIS A 41 -28.58 10.96 12.72
CA HIS A 41 -27.95 12.01 11.94
C HIS A 41 -26.44 11.76 11.93
N TYR A 42 -25.79 11.94 10.77
CA TYR A 42 -24.34 11.80 10.65
C TYR A 42 -23.70 13.18 10.52
N ASP A 43 -22.85 13.52 11.47
CA ASP A 43 -21.95 14.66 11.38
C ASP A 43 -20.65 14.19 10.73
N ASP A 44 -20.57 14.38 9.41
CA ASP A 44 -19.44 14.00 8.58
C ASP A 44 -18.18 14.85 8.82
N GLY A 45 -18.31 15.99 9.52
CA GLY A 45 -17.20 16.85 9.92
C GLY A 45 -16.49 16.29 11.14
N ASN A 46 -17.23 16.05 12.22
CA ASN A 46 -16.71 15.48 13.46
C ASN A 46 -16.61 13.94 13.45
N LYS A 47 -17.07 13.28 12.37
CA LYS A 47 -17.20 11.82 12.26
C LYS A 47 -18.00 11.21 13.41
N LEU A 48 -19.11 11.87 13.77
CA LEU A 48 -20.03 11.44 14.82
C LEU A 48 -21.33 10.91 14.21
N LEU A 49 -21.80 9.77 14.71
CA LEU A 49 -23.21 9.37 14.56
C LEU A 49 -23.97 9.94 15.75
N ILE A 50 -25.11 10.58 15.50
CA ILE A 50 -25.87 11.35 16.48
C ILE A 50 -27.32 10.86 16.49
N SER A 51 -27.89 10.71 17.68
CA SER A 51 -29.32 10.42 17.88
C SER A 51 -29.83 11.15 19.11
N SER A 52 -31.13 11.42 19.20
CA SER A 52 -31.70 12.29 20.23
C SER A 52 -32.93 11.70 20.90
N THR A 53 -33.09 11.88 22.20
CA THR A 53 -34.39 11.72 22.90
C THR A 53 -35.20 13.02 22.82
N SER A 54 -36.14 13.23 23.74
CA SER A 54 -36.83 14.50 23.97
C SER A 54 -35.88 15.64 24.39
N ASP A 55 -34.89 15.32 25.20
CA ASP A 55 -34.15 16.23 26.09
C ASP A 55 -32.62 16.03 26.05
N GLN A 56 -32.14 14.95 25.42
CA GLN A 56 -30.74 14.57 25.39
C GLN A 56 -30.31 14.19 23.96
N ILE A 57 -29.06 14.51 23.64
CA ILE A 57 -28.34 14.04 22.45
C ILE A 57 -27.34 12.99 22.89
N PHE A 58 -27.32 11.87 22.18
CA PHE A 58 -26.31 10.83 22.26
C PHE A 58 -25.46 10.85 20.98
N SER A 59 -24.14 10.86 21.14
CA SER A 59 -23.19 10.87 20.02
C SER A 59 -22.13 9.79 20.17
N TRP A 60 -21.88 9.04 19.09
CA TRP A 60 -20.88 7.98 19.00
C TRP A 60 -19.79 8.37 18.00
N LYS A 61 -18.53 8.18 18.38
CA LYS A 61 -17.40 8.35 17.44
C LYS A 61 -17.36 7.20 16.44
N THR A 62 -17.31 7.53 15.16
CA THR A 62 -17.22 6.55 14.05
C THR A 62 -15.80 6.33 13.55
N VAL A 63 -14.86 7.23 13.90
CA VAL A 63 -13.43 7.15 13.54
C VAL A 63 -12.57 7.45 14.79
N PRO A 64 -11.63 6.55 15.18
CA PRO A 64 -11.50 5.18 14.69
C PRO A 64 -12.77 4.36 14.99
N PHE A 65 -13.12 3.44 14.09
CA PHE A 65 -14.34 2.65 14.22
C PHE A 65 -14.16 1.60 15.32
N ASN A 66 -14.95 1.70 16.39
CA ASN A 66 -14.94 0.75 17.50
C ASN A 66 -16.39 0.29 17.79
N PRO A 67 -16.73 -0.99 17.59
CA PRO A 67 -18.05 -1.53 17.93
C PRO A 67 -18.46 -1.34 19.40
N LEU A 68 -17.50 -1.21 20.31
CA LEU A 68 -17.69 -1.01 21.74
C LEU A 68 -17.61 0.48 22.14
N ALA A 69 -17.70 1.42 21.20
CA ALA A 69 -17.68 2.85 21.49
C ALA A 69 -18.85 3.26 22.38
N THR A 70 -18.57 3.87 23.53
CA THR A 70 -19.58 4.44 24.41
C THR A 70 -20.10 5.78 23.85
N PRO A 71 -21.40 6.07 23.98
CA PRO A 71 -21.94 7.38 23.60
C PRO A 71 -21.52 8.46 24.60
N THR A 72 -21.24 9.65 24.10
CA THR A 72 -21.30 10.89 24.90
C THR A 72 -22.73 11.41 24.93
N CYS A 73 -23.19 11.89 26.09
CA CYS A 73 -24.52 12.47 26.28
C CYS A 73 -24.41 13.96 26.60
N ASP A 74 -25.21 14.78 25.93
CA ASP A 74 -25.34 16.22 26.15
C ASP A 74 -26.84 16.59 26.28
N SER A 75 -27.19 17.41 27.26
CA SER A 75 -28.57 17.90 27.44
C SER A 75 -28.91 18.99 26.44
N ILE A 76 -30.13 18.96 25.89
CA ILE A 76 -30.67 19.98 24.98
C ILE A 76 -32.08 20.40 25.40
N SER A 77 -32.55 21.52 24.84
CA SER A 77 -33.95 21.92 24.95
C SER A 77 -34.86 20.95 24.19
N GLU A 78 -36.11 20.83 24.64
CA GLU A 78 -37.11 19.99 23.98
C GLU A 78 -37.59 20.60 22.66
N GLY A 79 -37.79 19.76 21.64
CA GLY A 79 -38.39 20.20 20.38
C GLY A 79 -38.15 19.23 19.21
N PRO A 80 -38.77 19.50 18.05
CA PRO A 80 -38.45 18.80 16.81
C PRO A 80 -36.98 19.01 16.42
N ILE A 81 -36.43 18.03 15.71
CA ILE A 81 -35.03 18.00 15.27
C ILE A 81 -35.03 17.58 13.81
N LEU A 82 -34.58 18.46 12.92
CA LEU A 82 -34.42 18.17 11.49
C LEU A 82 -32.97 17.81 11.15
N CYS A 83 -32.01 18.47 11.79
CA CYS A 83 -30.58 18.24 11.62
C CYS A 83 -29.81 18.66 12.89
N ILE A 84 -28.78 17.90 13.25
CA ILE A 84 -27.82 18.24 14.32
C ILE A 84 -26.40 18.12 13.77
N ARG A 85 -25.55 19.12 14.05
CA ARG A 85 -24.09 19.04 13.82
C ARG A 85 -23.36 19.78 14.92
N PHE A 86 -22.21 19.24 15.34
CA PHE A 86 -21.32 19.89 16.29
C PHE A 86 -20.38 20.84 15.53
N SER A 87 -19.93 21.91 16.19
CA SER A 87 -18.77 22.67 15.70
C SER A 87 -17.53 21.79 15.62
N LEU A 88 -16.52 22.18 14.83
CA LEU A 88 -15.32 21.34 14.59
C LEU A 88 -14.40 21.23 15.83
N ASP A 89 -14.56 22.12 16.80
CA ASP A 89 -13.96 22.04 18.14
C ASP A 89 -14.88 21.35 19.17
N ALA A 90 -16.05 20.88 18.73
CA ALA A 90 -17.12 20.28 19.51
C ALA A 90 -17.62 21.10 20.71
N LYS A 91 -17.45 22.43 20.72
CA LYS A 91 -17.94 23.33 21.78
C LYS A 91 -19.41 23.75 21.63
N LEU A 92 -19.84 23.96 20.39
CA LEU A 92 -21.20 24.35 20.05
C LEU A 92 -21.94 23.16 19.43
N ILE A 93 -23.19 22.95 19.84
CA ILE A 93 -24.13 22.05 19.18
C ILE A 93 -25.14 22.92 18.45
N ALA A 94 -25.24 22.75 17.13
CA ALA A 94 -26.28 23.39 16.34
C ALA A 94 -27.39 22.40 16.01
N VAL A 95 -28.64 22.82 16.24
CA VAL A 95 -29.85 22.02 16.08
C VAL A 95 -30.84 22.79 15.21
N GLN A 96 -31.13 22.29 14.00
CA GLN A 96 -32.20 22.85 13.18
C GLN A 96 -33.54 22.38 13.72
N ARG A 97 -34.31 23.31 14.31
CA ARG A 97 -35.62 23.07 14.91
C ARG A 97 -36.76 23.15 13.89
N SER A 98 -36.62 24.01 12.89
CA SER A 98 -37.64 24.21 11.85
C SER A 98 -37.01 24.55 10.50
N SER A 99 -37.84 24.77 9.48
CA SER A 99 -37.37 25.32 8.20
C SER A 99 -36.96 26.80 8.28
N THR A 100 -37.08 27.47 9.42
CA THR A 100 -36.77 28.90 9.57
C THR A 100 -35.83 29.21 10.74
N GLU A 101 -35.52 28.23 11.60
CA GLU A 101 -34.80 28.43 12.85
C GLU A 101 -33.77 27.32 13.16
N ILE A 102 -32.56 27.75 13.54
CA ILE A 102 -31.50 26.92 14.11
C ILE A 102 -31.20 27.43 15.51
N GLU A 103 -31.19 26.52 16.48
CA GLU A 103 -30.74 26.75 17.84
C GLU A 103 -29.25 26.37 17.97
N PHE A 104 -28.53 27.12 18.79
CA PHE A 104 -27.13 26.88 19.13
C PHE A 104 -27.02 26.73 20.65
N TYR A 105 -26.50 25.60 21.10
CA TYR A 105 -26.19 25.31 22.50
C TYR A 105 -24.68 25.33 22.71
N ASN A 106 -24.20 26.14 23.66
CA ASN A 106 -22.81 26.17 24.05
C ASN A 106 -22.56 25.20 25.21
N ARG A 107 -21.71 24.19 25.01
CA ARG A 107 -21.43 23.15 26.01
C ARG A 107 -20.56 23.65 27.18
N GLU A 108 -19.75 24.70 26.96
CA GLU A 108 -18.90 25.29 28.01
C GLU A 108 -19.72 26.18 28.95
N THR A 109 -20.60 27.05 28.41
CA THR A 109 -21.41 28.00 29.20
C THR A 109 -22.81 27.49 29.55
N LYS A 110 -23.29 26.44 28.88
CA LYS A 110 -24.66 25.88 28.95
C LYS A 110 -25.78 26.83 28.52
N GLU A 111 -25.45 27.88 27.78
CA GLU A 111 -26.43 28.85 27.24
C GLU A 111 -26.92 28.43 25.85
N THR A 112 -28.15 28.81 25.52
CA THR A 112 -28.72 28.68 24.17
C THR A 112 -28.93 30.05 23.51
N PHE A 113 -28.74 30.11 22.20
CA PHE A 113 -29.16 31.23 21.37
C PHE A 113 -29.76 30.74 20.05
N PHE A 114 -30.62 31.55 19.44
CA PHE A 114 -31.37 31.16 18.24
C PHE A 114 -30.98 32.03 17.04
N ARG A 115 -30.90 31.41 15.86
CA ARG A 115 -30.82 32.10 14.57
C ARG A 115 -32.06 31.80 13.75
N ARG A 116 -32.85 32.83 13.49
CA ARG A 116 -34.03 32.79 12.62
C ARG A 116 -33.76 33.44 11.27
N CYS A 117 -34.41 32.95 10.21
CA CYS A 117 -34.44 33.63 8.92
C CYS A 117 -35.04 35.04 9.04
N ARG A 118 -34.52 35.99 8.24
CA ARG A 118 -34.97 37.39 8.26
C ARG A 118 -36.25 37.63 7.44
N SER A 119 -36.61 36.72 6.56
CA SER A 119 -37.84 36.76 5.76
C SER A 119 -38.60 35.46 5.92
N GLU A 120 -39.91 35.55 6.06
CA GLU A 120 -40.83 34.40 6.13
C GLU A 120 -40.86 33.57 4.82
N SER A 121 -40.35 34.13 3.72
CA SER A 121 -40.24 33.44 2.42
C SER A 121 -38.95 32.64 2.24
N GLU A 122 -37.97 32.79 3.14
CA GLU A 122 -36.70 32.06 3.09
C GLU A 122 -36.75 30.82 3.99
N ASN A 123 -36.60 29.63 3.40
CA ASN A 123 -36.47 28.39 4.14
C ASN A 123 -35.00 27.95 4.20
N ILE A 124 -34.56 27.54 5.39
CA ILE A 124 -33.31 26.85 5.68
C ILE A 124 -33.42 25.41 5.16
N LEU A 125 -32.60 25.09 4.17
CA LEU A 125 -32.44 23.72 3.66
C LEU A 125 -31.51 22.91 4.56
N GLY A 126 -30.55 23.57 5.21
CA GLY A 126 -29.66 22.98 6.20
C GLY A 126 -28.46 23.87 6.49
N PHE A 127 -27.44 23.34 7.15
CA PHE A 127 -26.24 24.07 7.52
C PHE A 127 -25.04 23.13 7.67
N PHE A 128 -23.83 23.68 7.69
CA PHE A 128 -22.60 22.95 8.00
C PHE A 128 -21.52 23.85 8.60
N TRP A 129 -20.67 23.26 9.44
CA TRP A 129 -19.48 23.89 9.99
C TRP A 129 -18.29 23.71 9.04
N THR A 130 -17.35 24.65 9.09
CA THR A 130 -16.14 24.68 8.24
C THR A 130 -14.95 25.26 9.02
N ASP A 131 -13.73 24.90 8.59
CA ASP A 131 -12.46 25.44 9.08
C ASP A 131 -11.92 26.56 8.16
N CYS A 132 -12.80 27.15 7.35
CA CYS A 132 -12.48 28.27 6.46
C CYS A 132 -12.25 29.55 7.28
N PRO A 133 -11.15 30.28 7.11
CA PRO A 133 -10.88 31.50 7.90
C PRO A 133 -11.83 32.67 7.60
N LEU A 134 -12.77 32.53 6.66
CA LEU A 134 -13.79 33.53 6.36
C LEU A 134 -15.05 33.40 7.23
N CYS A 135 -15.35 32.20 7.75
CA CYS A 135 -16.61 31.92 8.44
C CYS A 135 -16.52 30.55 9.15
N ASP A 136 -17.14 30.41 10.32
CA ASP A 136 -17.17 29.15 11.07
C ASP A 136 -18.34 28.25 10.63
N ILE A 137 -19.47 28.85 10.24
CA ILE A 137 -20.69 28.15 9.84
C ILE A 137 -21.32 28.76 8.58
N VAL A 138 -21.81 27.89 7.71
CA VAL A 138 -22.58 28.24 6.51
C VAL A 138 -24.01 27.72 6.67
N ILE A 139 -24.98 28.62 6.49
CA ILE A 139 -26.40 28.27 6.45
C ILE A 139 -26.86 28.28 4.99
N VAL A 140 -27.45 27.18 4.55
CA VAL A 140 -27.98 26.99 3.20
C VAL A 140 -29.48 27.27 3.22
N LYS A 141 -29.92 28.21 2.39
CA LYS A 141 -31.32 28.63 2.24
C LYS A 141 -31.79 28.45 0.80
N THR A 142 -33.10 28.45 0.59
CA THR A 142 -33.71 28.51 -0.75
C THR A 142 -33.26 29.74 -1.57
N SER A 143 -32.85 30.82 -0.90
CA SER A 143 -32.33 32.05 -1.50
C SER A 143 -30.80 32.13 -1.63
N GLY A 144 -30.05 31.11 -1.20
CA GLY A 144 -28.60 31.02 -1.36
C GLY A 144 -27.85 30.60 -0.11
N LEU A 145 -26.63 31.11 0.08
CA LEU A 145 -25.79 30.86 1.25
C LEU A 145 -25.66 32.11 2.12
N ASP A 146 -25.79 31.97 3.44
CA ASP A 146 -25.34 32.96 4.42
C ASP A 146 -24.14 32.39 5.19
N LEU A 147 -23.02 33.13 5.21
CA LEU A 147 -21.77 32.79 5.88
C LEU A 147 -21.67 33.58 7.20
N PHE A 148 -21.42 32.89 8.31
CA PHE A 148 -21.34 33.50 9.64
C PHE A 148 -20.02 33.22 10.35
N ALA A 149 -19.54 34.19 11.11
CA ALA A 149 -18.49 34.03 12.10
C ALA A 149 -19.12 33.95 13.50
N TYR A 150 -18.60 33.08 14.37
CA TYR A 150 -19.01 32.97 15.76
C TYR A 150 -18.18 33.90 16.64
N ASN A 151 -18.86 34.88 17.23
CA ASN A 151 -18.25 35.84 18.12
C ASN A 151 -18.40 35.37 19.57
N SER A 152 -17.31 34.87 20.16
CA SER A 152 -17.29 34.31 21.52
C SER A 152 -17.58 35.34 22.61
N VAL A 153 -17.38 36.63 22.33
CA VAL A 153 -17.62 37.73 23.29
C VAL A 153 -19.09 38.13 23.32
N SER A 154 -19.71 38.32 22.15
CA SER A 154 -21.15 38.63 22.06
C SER A 154 -22.04 37.38 22.12
N LYS A 155 -21.44 36.18 22.07
CA LYS A 155 -22.12 34.87 22.04
C LYS A 155 -23.15 34.78 20.90
N SER A 156 -22.80 35.35 19.74
CA SER A 156 -23.71 35.48 18.60
C SER A 156 -23.02 35.15 17.27
N LEU A 157 -23.83 34.95 16.24
CA LEU A 157 -23.38 34.73 14.87
C LEU A 157 -23.47 36.03 14.05
N ASP A 158 -22.30 36.57 13.73
CA ASP A 158 -22.13 37.77 12.93
C ASP A 158 -22.13 37.38 11.44
N LEU A 159 -23.00 38.02 10.64
CA LEU A 159 -23.12 37.73 9.20
C LEU A 159 -21.94 38.33 8.45
N VAL A 160 -21.10 37.49 7.86
CA VAL A 160 -19.93 37.91 7.06
C VAL A 160 -20.32 38.19 5.62
N GLU A 161 -21.03 37.25 4.97
CA GLU A 161 -21.39 37.37 3.55
C GLU A 161 -22.67 36.61 3.22
N THR A 162 -23.48 37.14 2.29
CA THR A 162 -24.62 36.44 1.67
C THR A 162 -24.37 36.24 0.17
N ARG A 163 -24.39 34.99 -0.29
CA ARG A 163 -24.31 34.61 -1.72
C ARG A 163 -25.70 34.22 -2.23
N LYS A 164 -26.39 35.16 -2.89
CA LYS A 164 -27.75 34.93 -3.41
C LYS A 164 -27.75 33.97 -4.61
N SER A 165 -28.60 32.95 -4.55
CA SER A 165 -28.90 32.00 -5.65
C SER A 165 -30.21 31.29 -5.38
N ASN A 166 -30.98 30.92 -6.40
CA ASN A 166 -32.09 29.97 -6.19
C ASN A 166 -31.50 28.58 -5.92
N VAL A 167 -31.90 27.92 -4.83
CA VAL A 167 -31.43 26.60 -4.42
C VAL A 167 -32.64 25.69 -4.15
N SER A 168 -32.69 24.56 -4.83
CA SER A 168 -33.73 23.54 -4.66
C SER A 168 -33.34 22.52 -3.58
N TRP A 169 -32.09 22.05 -3.63
CA TRP A 169 -31.46 21.21 -2.61
C TRP A 169 -29.94 21.40 -2.66
N TYR A 170 -29.22 20.88 -1.65
CA TYR A 170 -27.76 20.96 -1.59
C TYR A 170 -27.13 19.65 -1.12
N ILE A 171 -25.86 19.46 -1.46
CA ILE A 171 -25.01 18.39 -0.92
C ILE A 171 -23.69 19.02 -0.47
N TYR A 172 -23.19 18.61 0.69
CA TYR A 172 -21.89 19.00 1.22
C TYR A 172 -21.19 17.77 1.80
N THR A 173 -19.87 17.67 1.60
CA THR A 173 -19.02 16.74 2.36
C THR A 173 -17.80 17.46 2.90
N HIS A 174 -17.54 17.32 4.20
CA HIS A 174 -16.42 17.95 4.89
C HIS A 174 -15.06 17.45 4.39
N GLU A 175 -15.00 16.20 3.90
CA GLU A 175 -13.79 15.61 3.29
C GLU A 175 -13.35 16.35 2.01
N SER A 176 -14.30 16.74 1.16
CA SER A 176 -14.02 17.50 -0.06
C SER A 176 -13.99 19.01 0.16
N ARG A 177 -14.61 19.47 1.26
CA ARG A 177 -14.93 20.87 1.59
C ARG A 177 -15.73 21.56 0.48
N LEU A 178 -16.48 20.78 -0.31
CA LEU A 178 -17.27 21.25 -1.43
C LEU A 178 -18.75 21.20 -1.08
N VAL A 179 -19.44 22.33 -1.23
CA VAL A 179 -20.91 22.38 -1.29
C VAL A 179 -21.33 22.51 -2.75
N LEU A 180 -22.29 21.68 -3.17
CA LEU A 180 -22.98 21.77 -4.47
C LEU A 180 -24.42 22.20 -4.24
N LEU A 181 -24.85 23.23 -4.97
CA LEU A 181 -26.22 23.76 -4.94
C LEU A 181 -26.92 23.40 -6.24
N ALA A 182 -27.98 22.59 -6.15
CA ALA A 182 -28.85 22.27 -7.27
C ALA A 182 -29.87 23.39 -7.50
N SER A 183 -30.14 23.69 -8.78
CA SER A 183 -31.01 24.80 -9.18
C SER A 183 -31.78 24.51 -10.46
N GLY A 184 -32.87 25.28 -10.68
CA GLY A 184 -33.76 25.14 -11.83
C GLY A 184 -34.84 24.07 -11.63
N MET A 185 -35.90 24.11 -12.43
CA MET A 185 -37.10 23.25 -12.28
C MET A 185 -36.84 21.74 -12.34
N GLN A 186 -35.68 21.33 -12.83
CA GLN A 186 -35.27 19.93 -12.97
C GLN A 186 -34.07 19.57 -12.08
N CYS A 187 -33.56 20.51 -11.28
CA CYS A 187 -32.38 20.35 -10.42
C CYS A 187 -31.07 19.92 -11.14
N ARG A 188 -31.02 19.97 -12.47
CA ARG A 188 -29.84 19.57 -13.29
C ARG A 188 -28.68 20.56 -13.23
N THR A 189 -28.94 21.80 -12.85
CA THR A 189 -27.98 22.90 -12.96
C THR A 189 -27.30 23.18 -11.62
N PHE A 190 -25.99 23.02 -11.56
CA PHE A 190 -25.21 23.08 -10.32
C PHE A 190 -24.32 24.32 -10.24
N THR A 191 -24.27 24.92 -9.04
CA THR A 191 -23.22 25.87 -8.66
C THR A 191 -22.47 25.30 -7.46
N GLY A 192 -21.15 25.14 -7.59
CA GLY A 192 -20.29 24.65 -6.51
C GLY A 192 -19.51 25.75 -5.80
N PHE A 193 -19.27 25.58 -4.50
CA PHE A 193 -18.35 26.41 -3.72
C PHE A 193 -17.42 25.50 -2.91
N GLN A 194 -16.11 25.61 -3.12
CA GLN A 194 -15.11 24.89 -2.35
C GLN A 194 -14.53 25.81 -1.27
N LEU A 195 -14.53 25.35 -0.02
CA LEU A 195 -13.97 26.07 1.12
C LEU A 195 -12.53 25.62 1.36
N SER A 196 -11.63 26.58 1.55
CA SER A 196 -10.19 26.35 1.70
C SER A 196 -9.56 27.34 2.68
N SER A 197 -8.31 27.11 3.06
CA SER A 197 -7.52 28.07 3.85
C SER A 197 -7.27 29.41 3.14
N ALA A 198 -7.43 29.47 1.81
CA ALA A 198 -7.40 30.71 1.04
C ALA A 198 -8.79 31.39 0.93
N GLY A 199 -9.81 30.87 1.62
CA GLY A 199 -11.20 31.30 1.53
C GLY A 199 -12.06 30.41 0.63
N MET A 200 -13.22 30.94 0.23
CA MET A 200 -14.22 30.23 -0.55
C MET A 200 -14.06 30.49 -2.05
N ILE A 201 -13.83 29.44 -2.83
CA ILE A 201 -13.69 29.47 -4.29
C ILE A 201 -15.01 29.02 -4.92
N ARG A 202 -15.61 29.86 -5.76
CA ARG A 202 -16.75 29.48 -6.59
C ARG A 202 -16.25 28.69 -7.81
N LEU A 203 -16.81 27.50 -8.01
CA LEU A 203 -16.50 26.67 -9.17
C LEU A 203 -17.37 27.07 -10.37
N PRO A 204 -16.96 26.74 -11.61
CA PRO A 204 -17.77 26.96 -12.80
C PRO A 204 -19.16 26.34 -12.65
N LYS A 205 -20.18 27.09 -13.07
CA LYS A 205 -21.55 26.58 -13.17
C LYS A 205 -21.60 25.51 -14.26
N PHE A 206 -22.14 24.34 -13.94
CA PHE A 206 -22.25 23.23 -14.89
C PHE A 206 -23.66 22.62 -14.85
N GLU A 207 -23.98 21.79 -15.83
CA GLU A 207 -25.25 21.09 -15.94
C GLU A 207 -24.99 19.59 -16.11
N MET A 208 -25.74 18.77 -15.38
CA MET A 208 -25.65 17.31 -15.46
C MET A 208 -26.53 16.79 -16.61
N ALA A 209 -25.91 16.05 -17.52
CA ALA A 209 -26.64 15.36 -18.58
C ALA A 209 -27.48 14.23 -17.97
N MET A 210 -28.71 14.07 -18.46
CA MET A 210 -29.57 12.93 -18.14
C MET A 210 -30.20 12.42 -19.44
N ALA A 211 -30.38 11.12 -19.55
CA ALA A 211 -31.17 10.53 -20.62
C ALA A 211 -32.61 11.06 -20.59
N LYS A 212 -33.18 11.20 -21.80
CA LYS A 212 -34.59 11.52 -21.97
C LYS A 212 -35.39 10.23 -21.82
N PRO A 213 -36.36 10.14 -20.90
CA PRO A 213 -37.26 8.99 -20.87
C PRO A 213 -38.11 8.97 -22.15
N GLU A 214 -38.59 7.79 -22.54
CA GLU A 214 -39.44 7.60 -23.72
C GLU A 214 -40.83 8.26 -23.55
N VAL A 215 -41.25 8.46 -22.31
CA VAL A 215 -42.48 9.17 -21.93
C VAL A 215 -42.18 10.67 -21.80
N ASN A 216 -43.13 11.54 -22.14
CA ASN A 216 -43.03 13.01 -22.02
C ASN A 216 -42.84 13.57 -20.58
N SER A 217 -42.45 12.75 -19.62
CA SER A 217 -41.99 13.22 -18.31
C SER A 217 -40.62 13.88 -18.43
N LYS A 218 -40.41 14.97 -17.70
CA LYS A 218 -39.10 15.61 -17.55
C LYS A 218 -38.54 15.12 -16.20
N PRO A 219 -37.53 14.24 -16.15
CA PRO A 219 -37.00 13.77 -14.88
C PRO A 219 -36.46 14.96 -14.08
N VAL A 220 -36.78 15.03 -12.80
CA VAL A 220 -36.12 15.90 -11.83
C VAL A 220 -34.97 15.10 -11.23
N LEU A 221 -33.82 15.74 -11.02
CA LEU A 221 -32.68 15.10 -10.36
C LEU A 221 -32.80 15.27 -8.84
N ASP A 222 -32.88 14.17 -8.11
CA ASP A 222 -32.97 14.18 -6.66
C ASP A 222 -31.59 14.18 -5.99
N ALA A 223 -31.52 14.62 -4.74
CA ALA A 223 -30.27 14.72 -3.98
C ALA A 223 -29.65 13.33 -3.71
N GLU A 224 -30.45 12.27 -3.64
CA GLU A 224 -29.98 10.89 -3.44
C GLU A 224 -29.26 10.31 -4.67
N ASP A 225 -29.55 10.83 -5.87
CA ASP A 225 -28.91 10.41 -7.12
C ASP A 225 -27.55 11.09 -7.35
N VAL A 226 -27.08 11.92 -6.41
CA VAL A 226 -25.85 12.68 -6.55
C VAL A 226 -24.96 12.46 -5.32
N CYS A 227 -23.66 12.21 -5.54
CA CYS A 227 -22.72 11.89 -4.48
C CYS A 227 -21.37 12.57 -4.70
N ILE A 228 -20.81 13.23 -3.68
CA ILE A 228 -19.45 13.82 -3.74
C ILE A 228 -18.48 12.86 -3.05
N VAL A 229 -17.45 12.40 -3.77
CA VAL A 229 -16.43 11.49 -3.25
C VAL A 229 -15.02 12.01 -3.53
N THR A 230 -14.09 11.74 -2.60
CA THR A 230 -12.66 11.99 -2.80
C THR A 230 -11.95 10.65 -3.05
N VAL A 231 -11.31 10.51 -4.21
CA VAL A 231 -10.67 9.25 -4.63
C VAL A 231 -9.29 9.59 -5.20
N TYR A 232 -8.23 8.99 -4.67
CA TYR A 232 -6.83 9.31 -4.98
C TYR A 232 -6.48 10.80 -4.86
N GLY A 233 -7.06 11.49 -3.87
CA GLY A 233 -6.87 12.93 -3.64
C GLY A 233 -7.51 13.83 -4.72
N ARG A 234 -8.42 13.29 -5.54
CA ARG A 234 -9.19 14.03 -6.55
C ARG A 234 -10.66 14.01 -6.16
N ILE A 235 -11.35 15.13 -6.32
CA ILE A 235 -12.78 15.25 -6.01
C ILE A 235 -13.59 14.89 -7.24
N TYR A 236 -14.57 14.01 -7.05
CA TYR A 236 -15.54 13.61 -8.05
C TYR A 236 -16.96 13.87 -7.54
N CYS A 237 -17.84 14.25 -8.46
CA CYS A 237 -19.27 14.11 -8.27
C CYS A 237 -19.75 12.96 -9.15
N LEU A 238 -20.42 12.00 -8.53
CA LEU A 238 -21.04 10.86 -9.17
C LEU A 238 -22.54 11.14 -9.29
N GLN A 239 -23.09 10.85 -10.47
CA GLN A 239 -24.50 11.07 -10.78
C GLN A 239 -25.11 9.75 -11.25
N VAL A 240 -26.19 9.33 -10.61
CA VAL A 240 -26.95 8.14 -10.95
C VAL A 240 -27.98 8.50 -12.02
N ASP A 241 -27.76 8.04 -13.26
CA ASP A 241 -28.80 8.10 -14.30
C ASP A 241 -29.48 6.73 -14.41
N ARG A 242 -30.62 6.62 -13.73
CA ARG A 242 -31.47 5.41 -13.71
C ARG A 242 -32.20 5.18 -15.04
N VAL A 243 -32.26 6.16 -15.94
CA VAL A 243 -32.85 6.02 -17.28
C VAL A 243 -31.81 5.48 -18.27
N ALA A 244 -30.57 5.99 -18.19
CA ALA A 244 -29.45 5.48 -18.98
C ALA A 244 -28.86 4.16 -18.45
N MET A 245 -29.18 3.79 -17.20
CA MET A 245 -28.49 2.74 -16.43
C MET A 245 -26.97 2.98 -16.36
N LEU A 246 -26.59 4.25 -16.13
CA LEU A 246 -25.20 4.70 -16.01
C LEU A 246 -24.95 5.50 -14.73
N LEU A 247 -23.76 5.32 -14.17
CA LEU A 247 -23.17 6.17 -13.15
C LEU A 247 -22.18 7.11 -13.83
N HIS A 248 -22.57 8.36 -14.08
CA HIS A 248 -21.69 9.37 -14.68
C HIS A 248 -20.70 9.91 -13.65
N SER A 249 -19.44 10.09 -14.05
CA SER A 249 -18.39 10.67 -13.20
C SER A 249 -17.92 12.03 -13.71
N TYR A 250 -18.06 13.06 -12.87
CA TYR A 250 -17.57 14.42 -13.12
C TYR A 250 -16.41 14.70 -12.18
N ARG A 251 -15.25 15.04 -12.74
CA ARG A 251 -14.07 15.43 -11.97
C ARG A 251 -14.01 16.95 -11.80
N PHE A 252 -13.71 17.36 -10.58
CA PHE A 252 -13.67 18.77 -10.19
C PHE A 252 -12.22 19.27 -10.23
N TYR A 253 -12.03 20.38 -10.93
CA TYR A 253 -10.83 21.20 -10.92
C TYR A 253 -11.22 22.59 -10.42
N ARG A 254 -10.23 23.42 -10.08
CA ARG A 254 -10.46 24.80 -9.63
C ARG A 254 -11.27 25.61 -10.65
N ASP A 255 -10.91 25.48 -11.92
CA ASP A 255 -11.39 26.34 -13.01
C ASP A 255 -12.24 25.58 -14.06
N ALA A 256 -12.49 24.28 -13.84
CA ALA A 256 -13.27 23.42 -14.77
C ALA A 256 -13.96 22.26 -14.04
N VAL A 257 -15.10 21.81 -14.58
CA VAL A 257 -15.73 20.53 -14.22
C VAL A 257 -15.77 19.68 -15.48
N VAL A 258 -15.20 18.48 -15.44
CA VAL A 258 -14.99 17.62 -16.63
C VAL A 258 -15.63 16.26 -16.40
N GLN A 259 -16.57 15.87 -17.27
CA GLN A 259 -17.10 14.51 -17.28
C GLN A 259 -15.99 13.56 -17.76
N GLN A 260 -15.52 12.66 -16.89
CA GLN A 260 -14.43 11.73 -17.21
C GLN A 260 -14.92 10.41 -17.81
N GLY A 261 -16.15 10.00 -17.50
CA GLY A 261 -16.68 8.77 -18.03
C GLY A 261 -18.03 8.40 -17.45
N SER A 262 -18.40 7.15 -17.64
CA SER A 262 -19.64 6.56 -17.13
C SER A 262 -19.40 5.07 -16.90
N LEU A 263 -19.93 4.56 -15.80
CA LEU A 263 -19.82 3.15 -15.39
C LEU A 263 -21.22 2.52 -15.45
N PRO A 264 -21.37 1.26 -15.91
CA PRO A 264 -22.67 0.62 -15.98
C PRO A 264 -23.21 0.30 -14.57
N ILE A 265 -24.51 0.51 -14.39
CA ILE A 265 -25.29 0.04 -13.24
C ILE A 265 -26.36 -0.93 -13.72
N TYR A 266 -26.81 -1.83 -12.84
CA TYR A 266 -27.64 -2.99 -13.20
C TYR A 266 -28.87 -3.15 -12.29
N SER A 267 -29.15 -2.14 -11.47
CA SER A 267 -30.17 -2.14 -10.42
C SER A 267 -30.83 -0.77 -10.36
N SER A 268 -32.11 -0.72 -9.98
CA SER A 268 -32.85 0.54 -9.84
C SER A 268 -32.52 1.23 -8.52
N LYS A 269 -32.39 0.45 -7.44
CA LYS A 269 -31.90 0.87 -6.13
C LYS A 269 -30.39 0.63 -6.11
N ILE A 270 -29.61 1.70 -6.03
CA ILE A 270 -28.16 1.61 -5.86
C ILE A 270 -27.70 2.45 -4.67
N ALA A 271 -26.55 2.08 -4.12
CA ALA A 271 -25.84 2.91 -3.15
C ALA A 271 -24.34 2.96 -3.47
N LEU A 272 -23.67 4.00 -3.01
CA LEU A 272 -22.27 4.28 -3.30
C LEU A 272 -21.47 4.32 -2.01
N SER A 273 -20.25 3.80 -2.05
CA SER A 273 -19.30 3.86 -0.95
C SER A 273 -17.89 3.90 -1.51
N VAL A 274 -16.92 4.38 -0.72
CA VAL A 274 -15.50 4.42 -1.08
C VAL A 274 -14.69 3.82 0.05
N VAL A 275 -13.93 2.77 -0.26
CA VAL A 275 -13.04 2.13 0.71
C VAL A 275 -11.64 2.09 0.11
N ASP A 276 -10.67 2.69 0.80
CA ASP A 276 -9.28 2.77 0.36
C ASP A 276 -9.06 3.33 -1.07
N ASN A 277 -9.88 4.29 -1.53
CA ASN A 277 -9.89 4.79 -2.91
C ASN A 277 -10.44 3.81 -3.98
N VAL A 278 -11.09 2.70 -3.59
CA VAL A 278 -11.94 1.90 -4.49
C VAL A 278 -13.36 2.45 -4.43
N LEU A 279 -14.01 2.63 -5.57
CA LEU A 279 -15.44 2.93 -5.63
C LEU A 279 -16.24 1.62 -5.57
N LEU A 280 -17.09 1.51 -4.56
CA LEU A 280 -18.04 0.42 -4.36
C LEU A 280 -19.40 0.87 -4.86
N VAL A 281 -19.93 0.16 -5.87
CA VAL A 281 -21.30 0.37 -6.36
C VAL A 281 -22.15 -0.80 -5.90
N HIS A 282 -22.96 -0.56 -4.88
CA HIS A 282 -23.89 -1.53 -4.31
C HIS A 282 -25.14 -1.61 -5.18
N GLN A 283 -25.32 -2.74 -5.87
CA GLN A 283 -26.54 -3.05 -6.62
C GLN A 283 -27.54 -3.67 -5.64
N VAL A 284 -28.36 -2.84 -4.99
CA VAL A 284 -29.13 -3.23 -3.80
C VAL A 284 -30.16 -4.31 -4.13
N ASP A 285 -30.86 -4.18 -5.26
CA ASP A 285 -31.90 -5.15 -5.70
C ASP A 285 -31.26 -6.52 -6.02
N ALA A 286 -30.08 -6.52 -6.64
CA ALA A 286 -29.30 -7.71 -6.97
C ALA A 286 -28.42 -8.24 -5.81
N LYS A 287 -28.35 -7.50 -4.69
CA LYS A 287 -27.53 -7.78 -3.50
C LYS A 287 -26.01 -7.96 -3.74
N VAL A 288 -25.48 -7.50 -4.86
CA VAL A 288 -24.04 -7.58 -5.22
C VAL A 288 -23.33 -6.24 -5.12
N VAL A 289 -22.01 -6.26 -4.92
CA VAL A 289 -21.15 -5.07 -4.95
C VAL A 289 -20.22 -5.15 -6.16
N ILE A 290 -20.16 -4.09 -6.94
CA ILE A 290 -19.21 -3.91 -8.06
C ILE A 290 -18.08 -3.00 -7.59
N LEU A 291 -16.83 -3.43 -7.83
CA LEU A 291 -15.62 -2.68 -7.46
C LEU A 291 -15.02 -2.00 -8.68
N TYR A 292 -14.79 -0.68 -8.60
CA TYR A 292 -14.10 0.08 -9.64
C TYR A 292 -12.89 0.83 -9.06
N ASP A 293 -11.72 0.63 -9.69
CA ASP A 293 -10.53 1.46 -9.44
C ASP A 293 -10.50 2.60 -10.47
N ILE A 294 -10.91 3.80 -10.06
CA ILE A 294 -11.01 4.98 -10.95
C ILE A 294 -9.62 5.41 -11.50
N PHE A 295 -8.51 4.92 -10.93
CA PHE A 295 -7.17 5.20 -11.47
C PHE A 295 -6.78 4.25 -12.60
N ALA A 296 -7.39 3.07 -12.69
CA ALA A 296 -7.22 2.20 -13.85
C ALA A 296 -7.94 2.83 -15.06
N ASP A 297 -7.25 2.94 -16.20
CA ASP A 297 -7.86 3.45 -17.44
C ASP A 297 -8.93 2.50 -18.02
N SER A 298 -9.09 1.30 -17.44
CA SER A 298 -10.16 0.36 -17.74
C SER A 298 -11.45 0.74 -17.02
N ARG A 299 -12.55 0.89 -17.77
CA ARG A 299 -13.93 1.00 -17.22
C ARG A 299 -14.50 -0.35 -16.75
N VAL A 300 -13.62 -1.31 -16.45
CA VAL A 300 -13.95 -2.70 -16.14
C VAL A 300 -13.89 -2.87 -14.62
N PRO A 301 -14.81 -3.64 -14.00
CA PRO A 301 -14.70 -3.97 -12.59
C PRO A 301 -13.37 -4.63 -12.23
N VAL A 302 -12.83 -4.34 -11.04
CA VAL A 302 -11.57 -4.92 -10.52
C VAL A 302 -11.64 -6.45 -10.42
N SER A 303 -12.83 -6.96 -10.10
CA SER A 303 -13.11 -8.38 -9.97
C SER A 303 -14.60 -8.64 -10.20
N ALA A 304 -15.00 -9.92 -10.28
CA ALA A 304 -16.40 -10.30 -10.47
C ALA A 304 -17.30 -9.70 -9.36
N PRO A 305 -18.51 -9.18 -9.67
CA PRO A 305 -19.46 -8.72 -8.66
C PRO A 305 -19.86 -9.87 -7.72
N LEU A 306 -19.66 -9.68 -6.42
CA LEU A 306 -20.03 -10.67 -5.38
C LEU A 306 -20.93 -10.04 -4.31
N PRO A 307 -21.74 -10.85 -3.59
CA PRO A 307 -22.59 -10.35 -2.51
C PRO A 307 -21.80 -9.75 -1.35
N LEU A 308 -22.35 -8.71 -0.71
CA LEU A 308 -21.80 -8.17 0.54
C LEU A 308 -21.85 -9.25 1.64
N LEU A 309 -20.72 -9.55 2.27
CA LEU A 309 -20.61 -10.61 3.28
C LEU A 309 -20.67 -10.08 4.71
N LEU A 310 -21.38 -10.75 5.61
CA LEU A 310 -21.32 -10.51 7.06
C LEU A 310 -20.36 -11.52 7.71
N ARG A 311 -19.25 -11.02 8.29
CA ARG A 311 -18.23 -11.83 8.98
C ARG A 311 -18.39 -11.81 10.49
N GLY A 312 -17.91 -12.86 11.16
CA GLY A 312 -17.84 -12.96 12.62
C GLY A 312 -19.19 -13.15 13.35
N PHE A 313 -20.30 -13.28 12.63
CA PHE A 313 -21.61 -13.50 13.25
C PHE A 313 -21.66 -14.89 13.93
N PRO A 314 -22.02 -15.01 15.22
CA PRO A 314 -22.06 -16.29 15.91
C PRO A 314 -23.12 -17.21 15.31
N ARG A 315 -22.71 -18.29 14.62
CA ARG A 315 -23.61 -19.36 14.19
C ARG A 315 -23.94 -20.31 15.35
N SER A 316 -24.72 -19.79 16.31
CA SER A 316 -25.33 -20.61 17.33
C SER A 316 -26.54 -21.37 16.76
N TYR A 317 -26.44 -22.69 16.66
CA TYR A 317 -27.52 -23.65 16.41
C TYR A 317 -28.13 -23.80 14.99
N SER A 318 -27.36 -23.62 13.92
CA SER A 318 -27.77 -24.07 12.56
C SER A 318 -27.22 -25.45 12.17
N SER A 319 -27.19 -26.39 13.13
CA SER A 319 -26.81 -27.80 12.89
C SER A 319 -27.73 -28.80 13.59
N SER A 320 -29.03 -28.53 13.59
CA SER A 320 -30.08 -29.52 13.86
C SER A 320 -30.74 -29.93 12.54
N ARG A 321 -30.72 -31.23 12.28
CA ARG A 321 -31.20 -31.91 11.07
C ARG A 321 -32.68 -31.59 10.80
N PHE A 322 -33.05 -31.58 9.52
CA PHE A 322 -34.43 -31.74 9.05
C PHE A 322 -35.19 -32.78 9.89
N ARG A 323 -36.22 -32.31 10.60
CA ARG A 323 -37.44 -33.07 10.90
C ARG A 323 -38.60 -32.13 10.75
N GLU A 324 -39.51 -32.49 9.86
CA GLU A 324 -40.79 -31.81 9.67
C GLU A 324 -41.64 -31.98 10.93
N SER A 325 -42.17 -30.88 11.44
CA SER A 325 -43.34 -30.83 12.32
C SER A 325 -43.89 -29.42 12.24
N GLU A 326 -45.16 -29.31 11.87
CA GLU A 326 -45.84 -28.03 11.68
C GLU A 326 -46.13 -27.32 13.01
N ASN A 327 -46.39 -26.01 12.93
CA ASN A 327 -46.92 -25.15 14.00
C ASN A 327 -46.02 -24.91 15.24
N SER A 328 -45.22 -23.85 15.17
CA SER A 328 -45.20 -22.83 16.22
C SER A 328 -44.61 -21.51 15.70
N GLU A 329 -45.34 -20.40 15.92
CA GLU A 329 -44.82 -19.05 15.69
C GLU A 329 -43.79 -18.73 16.78
N VAL A 330 -42.51 -18.93 16.47
CA VAL A 330 -41.40 -18.58 17.35
C VAL A 330 -40.58 -17.49 16.68
N ASN A 331 -40.43 -16.36 17.38
CA ASN A 331 -39.73 -15.16 16.89
C ASN A 331 -38.35 -15.49 16.32
N ASN A 332 -38.15 -15.29 15.01
CA ASN A 332 -36.84 -15.29 14.37
C ASN A 332 -36.03 -14.07 14.85
N THR A 333 -35.36 -14.20 15.99
CA THR A 333 -34.48 -13.18 16.55
C THR A 333 -33.16 -13.07 15.77
N GLY A 334 -33.22 -12.36 14.65
CA GLY A 334 -32.06 -11.61 14.15
C GLY A 334 -31.16 -12.31 13.15
N GLU A 335 -31.71 -12.98 12.14
CA GLU A 335 -30.99 -13.03 10.85
C GLU A 335 -30.80 -11.58 10.37
N SER A 336 -29.55 -11.13 10.31
CA SER A 336 -29.21 -9.77 9.89
C SER A 336 -29.38 -9.65 8.37
N VAL A 337 -30.59 -9.34 7.92
CA VAL A 337 -30.93 -9.17 6.50
C VAL A 337 -30.01 -8.11 5.88
N ILE A 338 -29.10 -8.58 5.02
CA ILE A 338 -28.19 -7.71 4.27
C ILE A 338 -29.01 -6.94 3.23
N TYR A 339 -28.80 -5.62 3.17
CA TYR A 339 -29.65 -4.68 2.43
C TYR A 339 -31.11 -4.64 2.94
N GLY A 340 -31.30 -4.55 4.26
CA GLY A 340 -32.61 -4.22 4.82
C GLY A 340 -33.12 -2.87 4.32
N ASP A 341 -34.44 -2.70 4.20
CA ASP A 341 -35.02 -1.55 3.47
C ASP A 341 -34.67 -0.18 4.05
N ASN A 342 -34.38 -0.12 5.35
CA ASN A 342 -33.98 1.09 6.08
C ASN A 342 -32.46 1.21 6.29
N TRP A 343 -31.66 0.58 5.42
CA TRP A 343 -30.21 0.78 5.38
C TRP A 343 -29.89 2.07 4.62
N THR A 344 -29.14 2.97 5.26
CA THR A 344 -28.60 4.19 4.63
C THR A 344 -27.08 4.10 4.55
N PHE A 345 -26.53 4.51 3.41
CA PHE A 345 -25.09 4.46 3.12
C PHE A 345 -24.50 5.83 3.41
N LEU A 346 -23.54 5.88 4.33
CA LEU A 346 -22.88 7.08 4.80
C LEU A 346 -21.46 7.10 4.23
N VAL A 347 -21.25 7.98 3.25
CA VAL A 347 -19.96 8.14 2.57
C VAL A 347 -18.89 8.58 3.60
N PRO A 348 -17.70 7.96 3.62
CA PRO A 348 -17.19 7.03 2.61
C PRO A 348 -17.53 5.55 2.83
N ASP A 349 -17.47 5.01 4.05
CA ASP A 349 -17.32 3.57 4.31
C ASP A 349 -18.29 2.99 5.36
N LEU A 350 -19.41 3.66 5.64
CA LEU A 350 -20.33 3.29 6.73
C LEU A 350 -21.73 2.92 6.22
N ILE A 351 -22.37 1.93 6.87
CA ILE A 351 -23.77 1.55 6.63
C ILE A 351 -24.54 1.68 7.94
N CYS A 352 -25.59 2.50 7.95
CA CYS A 352 -26.46 2.71 9.09
C CYS A 352 -27.80 1.98 8.89
N ASP A 353 -28.06 0.97 9.72
CA ASP A 353 -29.34 0.27 9.81
C ASP A 353 -30.24 1.01 10.80
N ILE A 354 -31.16 1.81 10.26
CA ILE A 354 -32.04 2.68 11.05
C ILE A 354 -33.08 1.88 11.85
N SER A 355 -33.48 0.70 11.37
CA SER A 355 -34.43 -0.19 12.03
C SER A 355 -33.80 -0.86 13.25
N ASN A 356 -32.63 -1.47 13.07
CA ASN A 356 -31.95 -2.23 14.13
C ASN A 356 -31.04 -1.37 15.02
N LYS A 357 -30.90 -0.07 14.71
CA LYS A 357 -29.98 0.88 15.38
C LYS A 357 -28.54 0.37 15.40
N ARG A 358 -28.06 -0.13 14.26
CA ARG A 358 -26.71 -0.67 14.08
C ARG A 358 -25.93 0.17 13.08
N LEU A 359 -24.68 0.47 13.39
CA LEU A 359 -23.73 1.04 12.44
C LEU A 359 -22.68 -0.02 12.10
N TRP A 360 -22.50 -0.26 10.80
CA TRP A 360 -21.50 -1.16 10.24
C TRP A 360 -20.44 -0.37 9.49
N LYS A 361 -19.21 -0.87 9.48
CA LYS A 361 -18.14 -0.38 8.63
C LYS A 361 -17.84 -1.39 7.52
N ILE A 362 -17.72 -0.88 6.29
CA ILE A 362 -17.41 -1.64 5.09
C ILE A 362 -15.89 -1.84 4.99
N HIS A 363 -15.49 -3.06 4.68
CA HIS A 363 -14.09 -3.45 4.48
C HIS A 363 -13.93 -4.18 3.14
N LEU A 364 -12.75 -4.03 2.53
CA LEU A 364 -12.35 -4.80 1.35
C LEU A 364 -11.60 -6.04 1.81
N ASP A 365 -11.83 -7.19 1.19
CA ASP A 365 -10.95 -8.34 1.36
C ASP A 365 -9.96 -8.44 0.20
N LEU A 366 -8.75 -7.93 0.43
CA LEU A 366 -7.66 -7.97 -0.54
C LEU A 366 -7.29 -9.39 -0.95
N GLU A 367 -7.47 -10.37 -0.07
CA GLU A 367 -7.12 -11.78 -0.33
C GLU A 367 -8.14 -12.42 -1.25
N ALA A 368 -9.44 -12.27 -0.97
CA ALA A 368 -10.50 -12.73 -1.86
C ALA A 368 -10.46 -12.04 -3.24
N ILE A 369 -10.13 -10.74 -3.29
CA ILE A 369 -9.92 -10.01 -4.55
C ILE A 369 -8.70 -10.55 -5.29
N SER A 370 -7.60 -10.87 -4.57
CA SER A 370 -6.40 -11.43 -5.19
C SER A 370 -6.62 -12.83 -5.77
N ALA A 371 -7.43 -13.66 -5.11
CA ALA A 371 -7.73 -15.03 -5.51
C ALA A 371 -8.75 -15.13 -6.65
N SER A 372 -9.51 -14.07 -6.94
CA SER A 372 -10.54 -14.06 -8.00
C SER A 372 -10.12 -13.40 -9.31
N SER A 373 -8.97 -12.70 -9.33
CA SER A 373 -8.43 -12.09 -10.55
C SER A 373 -7.67 -13.10 -11.40
N SER A 374 -7.97 -13.15 -12.71
CA SER A 374 -7.16 -13.86 -13.70
C SER A 374 -5.96 -13.04 -14.18
N GLU A 375 -6.08 -11.70 -14.18
CA GLU A 375 -5.09 -10.79 -14.74
C GLU A 375 -4.09 -10.33 -13.67
N VAL A 376 -2.98 -11.07 -13.58
CA VAL A 376 -1.88 -10.83 -12.62
C VAL A 376 -1.39 -9.38 -12.63
N PRO A 377 -1.09 -8.72 -13.79
CA PRO A 377 -0.59 -7.35 -13.77
C PRO A 377 -1.60 -6.36 -13.17
N SER A 378 -2.88 -6.49 -13.50
CA SER A 378 -3.94 -5.59 -13.01
C SER A 378 -4.20 -5.73 -11.51
N VAL A 379 -4.13 -6.95 -10.96
CA VAL A 379 -4.31 -7.14 -9.52
C VAL A 379 -3.10 -6.68 -8.71
N LEU A 380 -1.88 -6.83 -9.22
CA LEU A 380 -0.68 -6.24 -8.61
C LEU A 380 -0.75 -4.70 -8.61
N GLU A 381 -1.18 -4.11 -9.72
CA GLU A 381 -1.36 -2.66 -9.86
C GLU A 381 -2.42 -2.13 -8.87
N PHE A 382 -3.54 -2.85 -8.74
CA PHE A 382 -4.57 -2.58 -7.73
C PHE A 382 -4.04 -2.68 -6.30
N LEU A 383 -3.31 -3.75 -5.96
CA LEU A 383 -2.77 -3.98 -4.61
C LEU A 383 -1.73 -2.91 -4.23
N GLN A 384 -0.89 -2.48 -5.17
CA GLN A 384 0.11 -1.43 -4.92
C GLN A 384 -0.48 -0.01 -4.78
N ARG A 385 -1.79 0.16 -4.96
CA ARG A 385 -2.52 1.40 -4.66
C ARG A 385 -3.16 1.42 -3.27
N ARG A 386 -3.21 0.29 -2.56
CA ARG A 386 -3.85 0.16 -1.24
C ARG A 386 -3.07 0.89 -0.13
N LYS A 387 -3.79 1.52 0.80
CA LYS A 387 -3.22 2.28 1.92
C LYS A 387 -3.76 1.88 3.29
N LEU A 388 -4.90 1.19 3.37
CA LEU A 388 -5.44 0.73 4.66
C LEU A 388 -4.68 -0.49 5.20
N GLU A 389 -4.43 -1.50 4.35
CA GLU A 389 -3.74 -2.74 4.73
C GLU A 389 -2.43 -2.90 3.92
N THR A 390 -1.49 -1.95 4.06
CA THR A 390 -0.25 -1.92 3.27
C THR A 390 0.60 -3.19 3.41
N TYR A 391 0.69 -3.74 4.62
CA TYR A 391 1.41 -4.99 4.89
C TYR A 391 0.76 -6.20 4.19
N LYS A 392 -0.57 -6.38 4.32
CA LYS A 392 -1.31 -7.47 3.64
C LYS A 392 -1.20 -7.33 2.12
N ALA A 393 -1.40 -6.14 1.58
CA ALA A 393 -1.27 -5.87 0.14
C ALA A 393 0.12 -6.25 -0.39
N LYS A 394 1.17 -5.94 0.37
CA LYS A 394 2.57 -6.24 0.02
C LYS A 394 2.89 -7.74 0.10
N GLN A 395 2.42 -8.43 1.13
CA GLN A 395 2.53 -9.89 1.24
C GLN A 395 1.83 -10.59 0.07
N LEU A 396 0.62 -10.15 -0.28
CA LEU A 396 -0.13 -10.68 -1.43
C LEU A 396 0.63 -10.44 -2.75
N CYS A 397 1.19 -9.26 -2.98
CA CYS A 397 1.99 -8.99 -4.17
C CYS A 397 3.20 -9.92 -4.30
N LEU A 398 3.95 -10.13 -3.22
CA LEU A 398 5.10 -11.06 -3.18
C LEU A 398 4.64 -12.52 -3.42
N GLY A 399 3.56 -12.93 -2.76
CA GLY A 399 2.98 -14.27 -2.90
C GLY A 399 2.49 -14.57 -4.31
N ILE A 400 1.77 -13.64 -4.94
CA ILE A 400 1.29 -13.77 -6.32
C ILE A 400 2.45 -13.97 -7.30
N VAL A 401 3.49 -13.13 -7.22
CA VAL A 401 4.64 -13.23 -8.13
C VAL A 401 5.41 -14.54 -7.90
N LYS A 402 5.64 -14.92 -6.64
CA LYS A 402 6.23 -16.22 -6.30
C LYS A 402 5.43 -17.37 -6.90
N THR A 403 4.12 -17.41 -6.70
CA THR A 403 3.24 -18.48 -7.24
C THR A 403 3.27 -18.50 -8.77
N VAL A 404 3.16 -17.35 -9.43
CA VAL A 404 3.21 -17.24 -10.90
C VAL A 404 4.54 -17.73 -11.47
N ILE A 405 5.65 -17.55 -10.76
CA ILE A 405 6.95 -18.10 -11.12
C ILE A 405 6.99 -19.62 -10.90
N LEU A 406 6.59 -20.11 -9.72
CA LEU A 406 6.57 -21.54 -9.38
C LEU A 406 5.67 -22.36 -10.33
N GLU A 407 4.54 -21.80 -10.76
CA GLU A 407 3.64 -22.37 -11.77
C GLU A 407 4.22 -22.43 -13.19
N ARG A 408 5.45 -21.93 -13.41
CA ARG A 408 6.13 -21.88 -14.72
C ARG A 408 5.29 -21.18 -15.82
N ARG A 409 4.58 -20.10 -15.46
CA ARG A 409 3.82 -19.27 -16.41
C ARG A 409 4.72 -18.66 -17.49
N PRO A 410 4.20 -18.31 -18.69
CA PRO A 410 5.04 -17.76 -19.76
C PRO A 410 5.83 -16.52 -19.30
N VAL A 411 7.12 -16.45 -19.64
CA VAL A 411 8.04 -15.38 -19.19
C VAL A 411 7.49 -13.98 -19.49
N SER A 412 6.78 -13.79 -20.60
CA SER A 412 6.13 -12.52 -20.95
C SER A 412 5.03 -12.08 -19.96
N VAL A 413 4.33 -13.01 -19.32
CA VAL A 413 3.32 -12.71 -18.28
C VAL A 413 4.02 -12.31 -16.99
N VAL A 414 5.08 -13.05 -16.61
CA VAL A 414 5.90 -12.76 -15.42
C VAL A 414 6.61 -11.42 -15.55
N ALA A 415 7.18 -11.12 -16.73
CA ALA A 415 7.84 -9.86 -17.04
C ALA A 415 6.88 -8.67 -16.87
N ARG A 416 5.66 -8.75 -17.42
CA ARG A 416 4.64 -7.69 -17.24
C ARG A 416 4.22 -7.53 -15.78
N ALA A 417 4.13 -8.62 -15.01
CA ALA A 417 3.85 -8.57 -13.58
C ALA A 417 4.99 -7.86 -12.81
N ILE A 418 6.25 -8.16 -13.15
CA ILE A 418 7.44 -7.52 -12.58
C ILE A 418 7.52 -6.04 -12.97
N ASP A 419 7.28 -5.70 -14.23
CA ASP A 419 7.29 -4.32 -14.74
C ASP A 419 6.34 -3.42 -13.93
N VAL A 420 5.12 -3.89 -13.61
CA VAL A 420 4.19 -3.16 -12.72
C VAL A 420 4.82 -2.85 -11.35
N LEU A 421 5.44 -3.83 -10.70
CA LEU A 421 5.99 -3.67 -9.36
C LEU A 421 7.18 -2.72 -9.33
N VAL A 422 8.07 -2.84 -10.32
CA VAL A 422 9.27 -2.02 -10.49
C VAL A 422 8.89 -0.57 -10.81
N THR A 423 7.95 -0.35 -11.74
CA THR A 423 7.42 0.98 -12.06
C THR A 423 6.76 1.64 -10.85
N SER A 424 5.95 0.91 -10.09
CA SER A 424 5.32 1.41 -8.86
C SER A 424 6.34 1.77 -7.76
N TYR A 425 7.37 0.93 -7.57
CA TYR A 425 8.46 1.23 -6.65
C TYR A 425 9.23 2.50 -7.05
N SER A 426 9.53 2.64 -8.34
CA SER A 426 10.10 3.84 -8.93
C SER A 426 9.24 5.09 -8.67
N HIS A 427 7.92 5.01 -8.88
CA HIS A 427 6.99 6.09 -8.53
C HIS A 427 6.96 6.39 -7.03
N SER A 428 7.01 5.39 -6.16
CA SER A 428 7.02 5.55 -4.70
C SER A 428 8.29 6.26 -4.19
N ILE A 429 9.45 5.98 -4.81
CA ILE A 429 10.71 6.72 -4.60
C ILE A 429 10.57 8.16 -5.10
N LYS A 430 10.17 8.36 -6.37
CA LYS A 430 10.05 9.69 -7.00
C LYS A 430 9.09 10.61 -6.23
N THR A 431 8.05 10.05 -5.63
CA THR A 431 7.04 10.78 -4.82
C THR A 431 7.47 10.94 -3.35
N GLY A 432 8.59 10.34 -2.93
CA GLY A 432 9.07 10.35 -1.55
C GLY A 432 8.16 9.59 -0.55
N SER A 433 7.20 8.80 -1.04
CA SER A 433 6.25 8.06 -0.19
C SER A 433 6.96 6.91 0.54
N TYR A 434 7.93 6.26 -0.11
CA TYR A 434 8.69 5.15 0.45
C TYR A 434 9.48 5.55 1.72
N PHE A 435 10.10 6.74 1.72
CA PHE A 435 10.96 7.19 2.82
C PHE A 435 10.21 7.83 4.00
N LYS A 436 8.88 8.01 3.93
CA LYS A 436 8.11 8.55 5.06
C LYS A 436 8.02 7.59 6.24
N GLY A 437 8.06 6.28 6.01
CA GLY A 437 8.09 5.28 7.09
C GLY A 437 9.43 5.23 7.82
N LEU A 438 10.54 5.42 7.10
CA LEU A 438 11.90 5.23 7.62
C LEU A 438 12.40 6.36 8.54
N LYS A 439 11.69 7.49 8.62
CA LYS A 439 12.13 8.69 9.36
C LYS A 439 11.65 8.79 10.81
N ASN A 440 10.79 7.89 11.28
CA ASN A 440 10.29 7.93 12.67
C ASN A 440 11.19 7.21 13.69
N GLU A 441 12.24 6.50 13.26
CA GLU A 441 13.25 5.96 14.16
C GLU A 441 14.51 6.84 14.20
N LYS A 442 14.54 7.75 15.19
CA LYS A 442 15.70 8.35 15.92
C LYS A 442 15.49 9.82 16.27
N THR A 443 14.59 10.12 17.20
CA THR A 443 14.76 11.29 18.08
C THR A 443 14.10 11.07 19.45
N SER A 444 14.84 10.45 20.37
CA SER A 444 14.47 10.36 21.79
C SER A 444 15.72 10.51 22.67
N LEU A 445 16.26 11.73 22.70
CA LEU A 445 17.28 12.10 23.68
C LEU A 445 16.58 12.53 24.98
N SER A 446 16.80 11.75 26.03
CA SER A 446 16.23 11.94 27.36
C SER A 446 16.91 13.07 28.13
N ASN A 447 16.12 14.02 28.65
CA ASN A 447 16.56 14.93 29.71
C ASN A 447 16.59 14.21 31.06
N VAL A 448 17.68 14.35 31.83
CA VAL A 448 17.74 14.49 33.32
C VAL A 448 19.14 15.08 33.65
N PRO A 449 19.31 15.96 34.67
CA PRO A 449 20.50 16.82 34.79
C PRO A 449 21.50 16.40 35.89
N ASN A 450 22.78 16.80 35.77
CA ASN A 450 23.48 17.67 36.76
C ASN A 450 25.03 17.77 36.61
N VAL A 451 25.52 19.02 36.73
CA VAL A 451 26.66 19.47 37.59
C VAL A 451 28.06 18.82 37.41
N ASN A 452 28.93 19.43 36.58
CA ASN A 452 30.04 20.30 37.04
C ASN A 452 30.99 20.75 35.90
N SER A 453 31.38 22.02 35.92
CA SER A 453 32.44 22.67 35.09
C SER A 453 33.83 22.54 35.77
N PRO A 454 34.96 23.12 35.27
CA PRO A 454 35.25 23.88 34.04
C PRO A 454 36.44 23.25 33.22
N VAL A 455 37.04 23.78 32.14
CA VAL A 455 37.73 25.08 31.92
C VAL A 455 38.04 25.31 30.41
N SER A 456 37.99 26.57 29.95
CA SER A 456 38.58 27.16 28.72
C SER A 456 38.16 26.62 27.33
N SER A 457 38.01 27.42 26.27
CA SER A 457 38.00 28.89 26.10
C SER A 457 37.65 29.21 24.63
N THR A 458 37.06 30.39 24.35
CA THR A 458 37.14 31.17 23.08
C THR A 458 36.78 30.48 21.74
N ASP A 459 36.01 31.06 20.81
CA ASP A 459 35.70 32.49 20.66
C ASP A 459 34.38 32.79 19.92
N VAL A 460 34.02 34.08 19.96
CA VAL A 460 32.74 34.67 19.54
C VAL A 460 32.47 34.59 18.03
N SER A 461 31.23 34.28 17.67
CA SER A 461 30.67 34.51 16.32
C SER A 461 29.86 35.80 16.28
N THR A 462 30.04 36.61 15.23
CA THR A 462 29.16 37.71 14.73
C THR A 462 29.95 38.50 13.65
N SER A 463 29.39 39.30 12.74
CA SER A 463 28.09 39.29 12.05
C SER A 463 28.10 40.36 10.95
N ARG A 464 27.23 40.22 9.93
CA ARG A 464 26.51 41.31 9.23
C ARG A 464 27.24 42.32 8.29
N ILE A 465 26.56 42.52 7.15
CA ILE A 465 26.18 43.81 6.52
C ILE A 465 27.05 44.42 5.38
N ASP A 466 26.31 44.78 4.31
CA ASP A 466 26.49 45.72 3.19
C ASP A 466 27.72 45.75 2.28
N GLY A 467 27.45 45.95 0.98
CA GLY A 467 28.22 46.95 0.22
C GLY A 467 28.49 46.71 -1.27
N LEU A 468 27.63 47.27 -2.13
CA LEU A 468 28.02 48.05 -3.32
C LEU A 468 28.76 47.39 -4.52
N GLY A 469 28.12 47.42 -5.71
CA GLY A 469 28.72 48.17 -6.84
C GLY A 469 28.99 47.49 -8.20
N LYS A 470 28.33 48.02 -9.23
CA LYS A 470 28.79 48.21 -10.63
C LYS A 470 28.93 47.01 -11.60
N SER A 471 27.86 46.82 -12.39
CA SER A 471 27.84 47.03 -13.85
C SER A 471 29.17 47.16 -14.63
N ILE A 472 29.29 46.41 -15.74
CA ILE A 472 29.55 46.94 -17.10
C ILE A 472 28.97 45.99 -18.16
N ARG A 473 28.48 46.55 -19.27
CA ARG A 473 27.91 45.83 -20.44
C ARG A 473 29.01 45.37 -21.41
N HIS A 474 28.70 44.36 -22.24
CA HIS A 474 28.87 44.54 -23.68
C HIS A 474 27.87 43.68 -24.49
N GLU A 475 27.31 44.27 -25.56
CA GLU A 475 26.30 43.69 -26.45
C GLU A 475 26.96 43.05 -27.69
N SER A 476 26.28 42.06 -28.30
CA SER A 476 26.10 41.80 -29.76
C SER A 476 25.57 40.36 -29.95
N ALA A 477 24.31 40.04 -30.28
CA ALA A 477 23.37 40.50 -31.32
C ALA A 477 23.46 39.73 -32.66
N ALA A 478 22.73 38.61 -32.75
CA ALA A 478 22.10 37.98 -33.94
C ALA A 478 21.48 36.62 -33.50
N GLY A 479 20.30 36.17 -33.91
CA GLY A 479 19.22 36.78 -34.70
C GLY A 479 18.23 35.71 -35.21
N ILE A 480 16.93 35.99 -35.16
CA ILE A 480 15.81 35.32 -35.86
C ILE A 480 15.29 33.96 -35.29
N ASP A 481 14.14 34.06 -34.64
CA ASP A 481 12.90 33.26 -34.73
C ASP A 481 12.92 31.75 -35.08
N SER A 482 12.26 30.96 -34.23
CA SER A 482 11.28 29.96 -34.71
C SER A 482 10.26 29.61 -33.62
N GLU A 483 9.01 29.90 -33.96
CA GLU A 483 7.76 29.62 -33.27
C GLU A 483 7.56 28.15 -32.85
N SER A 484 6.86 27.98 -31.74
CA SER A 484 6.31 26.70 -31.30
C SER A 484 4.99 26.37 -32.02
N LEU A 485 4.91 25.23 -32.72
CA LEU A 485 3.65 24.69 -33.21
C LEU A 485 3.50 23.19 -32.93
N ASN A 486 2.33 22.83 -32.39
CA ASN A 486 1.87 21.45 -32.25
C ASN A 486 1.71 20.80 -33.62
N ARG A 487 2.08 19.52 -33.77
CA ARG A 487 1.32 18.64 -34.67
C ARG A 487 1.32 17.16 -34.24
N SER A 488 0.13 16.60 -34.27
CA SER A 488 -0.17 15.18 -34.12
C SER A 488 0.22 14.36 -35.36
N SER A 489 0.51 13.08 -35.11
CA SER A 489 0.32 11.95 -36.03
C SER A 489 -0.28 10.83 -35.18
N THR A 490 -1.34 10.11 -35.54
CA THR A 490 -1.97 9.81 -36.84
C THR A 490 -1.06 9.00 -37.75
N PHE A 491 -1.09 7.68 -37.56
CA PHE A 491 -0.76 6.71 -38.60
C PHE A 491 -2.00 5.86 -38.87
N SER A 492 -2.36 5.75 -40.15
CA SER A 492 -3.58 5.09 -40.63
C SER A 492 -3.38 3.58 -40.79
N ALA A 493 -4.50 2.86 -40.83
CA ALA A 493 -4.54 1.46 -41.24
C ALA A 493 -4.10 1.26 -42.70
N SER A 494 -3.65 0.04 -43.02
CA SER A 494 -3.67 -0.51 -44.36
C SER A 494 -4.44 -1.83 -44.36
N GLU A 495 -5.36 -1.97 -45.30
CA GLU A 495 -6.22 -3.14 -45.47
C GLU A 495 -5.46 -4.29 -46.15
N SER A 496 -5.85 -5.53 -45.84
CA SER A 496 -5.74 -6.66 -46.76
C SER A 496 -6.82 -7.67 -46.39
N GLU A 497 -7.84 -7.80 -47.23
CA GLU A 497 -8.82 -8.89 -47.15
C GLU A 497 -8.14 -10.22 -47.50
N ASP A 498 -8.55 -11.33 -46.88
CA ASP A 498 -9.06 -12.44 -47.70
C ASP A 498 -9.87 -13.49 -46.92
N ILE A 499 -10.92 -13.91 -47.59
CA ILE A 499 -12.07 -14.70 -47.16
C ILE A 499 -11.74 -16.20 -46.96
N SER A 500 -12.22 -16.82 -45.88
CA SER A 500 -13.00 -18.08 -46.01
C SER A 500 -13.82 -18.43 -44.76
N SER A 501 -15.10 -18.68 -45.00
CA SER A 501 -16.10 -19.19 -44.04
C SER A 501 -15.88 -20.66 -43.67
N PHE A 502 -16.35 -21.11 -42.50
CA PHE A 502 -17.41 -22.14 -42.40
C PHE A 502 -18.02 -22.23 -40.99
N GLU A 503 -19.32 -22.54 -40.94
CA GLU A 503 -20.16 -22.65 -39.73
C GLU A 503 -20.11 -24.06 -39.06
N PRO A 504 -20.67 -24.24 -37.85
CA PRO A 504 -20.38 -25.39 -36.99
C PRO A 504 -21.31 -26.60 -37.17
N LEU A 505 -20.88 -27.77 -36.65
CA LEU A 505 -21.73 -28.96 -36.53
C LEU A 505 -21.60 -29.66 -35.17
N LYS A 506 -22.76 -30.12 -34.68
CA LYS A 506 -22.97 -30.84 -33.40
C LYS A 506 -22.74 -32.35 -33.58
N THR A 507 -22.26 -33.05 -32.55
CA THR A 507 -22.79 -34.40 -32.18
C THR A 507 -22.38 -34.89 -30.78
N ASN A 508 -23.38 -34.96 -29.89
CA ASN A 508 -23.73 -36.02 -28.93
C ASN A 508 -22.79 -37.21 -28.59
N SER A 509 -22.42 -37.30 -27.29
CA SER A 509 -22.74 -38.39 -26.33
C SER A 509 -22.50 -39.90 -26.63
N ASN A 510 -21.69 -40.60 -25.82
CA ASN A 510 -22.12 -41.57 -24.77
C ASN A 510 -21.04 -42.58 -24.29
N ASP A 511 -21.08 -42.86 -22.98
CA ASP A 511 -20.80 -44.09 -22.22
C ASP A 511 -19.68 -45.10 -22.59
N LEU A 512 -18.89 -45.49 -21.57
CA LEU A 512 -19.15 -46.77 -20.87
C LEU A 512 -18.43 -46.87 -19.50
N GLN A 513 -19.12 -47.45 -18.51
CA GLN A 513 -18.59 -47.87 -17.20
C GLN A 513 -18.25 -49.37 -17.18
N LEU A 514 -17.22 -49.77 -16.42
CA LEU A 514 -17.22 -50.87 -15.42
C LEU A 514 -15.80 -51.02 -14.83
N GLY A 515 -15.57 -51.46 -13.60
CA GLY A 515 -16.46 -51.82 -12.50
C GLY A 515 -15.64 -51.99 -11.20
N GLY A 516 -16.29 -51.99 -10.04
CA GLY A 516 -15.62 -52.12 -8.74
C GLY A 516 -15.98 -53.41 -7.98
N CYS A 517 -15.40 -53.61 -6.80
CA CYS A 517 -15.92 -54.57 -5.80
C CYS A 517 -15.64 -54.11 -4.34
N LYS A 518 -16.49 -54.51 -3.40
CA LYS A 518 -16.60 -54.02 -2.00
C LYS A 518 -16.39 -55.11 -0.93
N ALA A 519 -16.37 -54.67 0.35
CA ALA A 519 -16.66 -55.39 1.63
C ALA A 519 -15.54 -56.31 2.18
N ASN A 520 -15.40 -56.60 3.49
CA ASN A 520 -16.02 -56.14 4.78
C ASN A 520 -14.88 -56.08 5.84
N ARG A 521 -14.89 -55.37 7.00
CA ARG A 521 -15.83 -55.00 8.10
C ARG A 521 -15.77 -55.95 9.32
N ALA A 522 -15.78 -55.34 10.53
CA ALA A 522 -15.84 -55.91 11.91
C ALA A 522 -14.47 -56.20 12.61
N SER A 523 -14.28 -56.09 13.95
CA SER A 523 -15.00 -55.35 15.03
C SER A 523 -14.29 -55.49 16.42
N LEU A 524 -14.48 -54.50 17.32
CA LEU A 524 -14.54 -54.60 18.82
C LEU A 524 -13.28 -54.68 19.75
N SER A 525 -13.23 -53.70 20.69
CA SER A 525 -13.06 -53.79 22.17
C SER A 525 -11.74 -54.14 22.91
N GLY A 526 -11.54 -53.46 24.07
CA GLY A 526 -10.56 -53.75 25.16
C GLY A 526 -9.46 -52.68 25.27
N ALA A 527 -9.26 -51.83 26.30
CA ALA A 527 -9.49 -51.81 27.76
C ALA A 527 -8.21 -52.09 28.61
N ASP A 528 -8.08 -51.30 29.69
CA ASP A 528 -7.23 -51.43 30.89
C ASP A 528 -5.74 -51.01 30.97
N SER A 529 -5.54 -49.81 31.54
CA SER A 529 -5.12 -49.56 32.94
C SER A 529 -3.75 -50.03 33.53
N ALA A 530 -3.10 -49.06 34.20
CA ALA A 530 -2.21 -49.18 35.37
C ALA A 530 -0.79 -49.78 35.22
N ASN A 531 0.17 -49.55 36.13
CA ASN A 531 0.61 -48.31 36.85
C ASN A 531 2.00 -48.61 37.50
N GLU A 532 2.74 -47.57 37.91
CA GLU A 532 3.84 -47.61 38.91
C GLU A 532 5.15 -48.41 38.61
N VAL A 533 6.31 -48.16 39.26
CA VAL A 533 7.06 -46.93 39.64
C VAL A 533 8.36 -47.36 40.37
N HIS A 534 9.53 -46.75 40.08
CA HIS A 534 10.44 -46.13 41.09
C HIS A 534 11.93 -45.90 40.68
N ARG A 535 12.42 -44.69 41.09
CA ARG A 535 13.74 -44.31 41.66
C ARG A 535 14.99 -44.44 40.75
N SER A 536 15.92 -43.46 40.71
CA SER A 536 16.28 -42.38 41.66
C SER A 536 16.64 -41.08 40.89
N PHE A 537 16.23 -39.85 41.27
CA PHE A 537 16.68 -39.00 42.40
C PHE A 537 18.22 -38.82 42.48
N SER A 538 18.83 -37.62 42.54
CA SER A 538 18.38 -36.20 42.57
C SER A 538 19.56 -35.33 42.04
N LYS A 539 19.39 -34.14 41.45
CA LYS A 539 19.11 -32.79 41.99
C LYS A 539 19.30 -31.82 40.79
N TYR A 540 18.85 -30.56 40.68
CA TYR A 540 17.80 -29.68 41.23
C TYR A 540 17.68 -28.51 40.19
N GLN A 541 16.88 -27.44 40.25
CA GLN A 541 16.03 -26.81 41.28
C GLN A 541 14.83 -26.14 40.56
N LEU A 542 13.61 -26.39 41.01
CA LEU A 542 12.38 -25.57 40.79
C LEU A 542 12.06 -24.85 42.14
N PRO A 543 11.04 -23.98 42.31
CA PRO A 543 9.83 -23.68 41.51
C PRO A 543 9.57 -22.15 41.29
N GLY A 544 8.46 -21.61 40.78
CA GLY A 544 7.26 -22.16 40.12
C GLY A 544 6.18 -21.07 39.87
N SER A 545 5.29 -21.32 38.90
CA SER A 545 3.99 -20.67 38.61
C SER A 545 3.78 -19.15 38.83
N SER A 546 3.63 -18.42 37.72
CA SER A 546 2.60 -17.37 37.57
C SER A 546 2.26 -17.17 36.09
N ASP A 547 1.03 -16.77 35.80
CA ASP A 547 0.55 -16.48 34.44
C ASP A 547 1.28 -15.28 33.82
N ASN A 548 1.46 -15.28 32.49
CA ASN A 548 1.08 -14.12 31.66
C ASN A 548 1.21 -14.37 30.14
N SER A 549 0.07 -14.19 29.49
CA SER A 549 -0.15 -13.69 28.14
C SER A 549 0.99 -12.85 27.51
N PHE A 550 1.78 -13.47 26.62
CA PHE A 550 2.58 -12.76 25.63
C PHE A 550 2.62 -13.55 24.30
N ASN A 551 1.71 -13.23 23.38
CA ASN A 551 1.85 -13.43 21.91
C ASN A 551 0.67 -12.80 21.13
N ALA A 552 0.35 -11.54 21.42
CA ALA A 552 -0.61 -10.73 20.65
C ALA A 552 0.00 -9.43 20.09
N ASN A 553 1.07 -8.90 20.71
CA ASN A 553 1.54 -7.54 20.44
C ASN A 553 2.60 -7.42 19.33
N ILE A 554 3.01 -8.52 18.69
CA ILE A 554 4.04 -8.50 17.63
C ILE A 554 3.43 -8.12 16.27
N SER A 555 2.16 -8.47 16.01
CA SER A 555 1.45 -8.08 14.79
C SER A 555 1.15 -6.58 14.77
N GLU A 556 0.52 -6.06 15.84
CA GLU A 556 0.01 -4.68 15.86
C GLU A 556 1.11 -3.59 15.88
N GLN A 557 2.35 -3.93 16.21
CA GLN A 557 3.46 -2.95 16.20
C GLN A 557 4.10 -2.77 14.82
N GLN A 558 4.13 -3.79 13.95
CA GLN A 558 4.71 -3.66 12.60
C GLN A 558 3.80 -2.93 11.60
N ASP A 559 2.48 -2.98 11.79
CA ASP A 559 1.51 -2.26 10.96
C ASP A 559 1.71 -0.73 10.98
N SER A 560 2.45 -0.20 11.96
CA SER A 560 2.76 1.23 12.09
C SER A 560 3.93 1.74 11.25
N GLN A 561 4.75 0.86 10.65
CA GLN A 561 6.03 1.25 10.02
C GLN A 561 6.02 1.30 8.47
N LEU A 562 5.10 0.61 7.79
CA LEU A 562 5.06 0.52 6.32
C LEU A 562 4.08 1.50 5.67
N THR A 563 4.58 2.69 5.31
CA THR A 563 3.82 3.77 4.65
C THR A 563 3.56 3.57 3.14
N SER A 564 4.01 2.46 2.55
CA SER A 564 3.83 2.17 1.12
C SER A 564 3.74 0.66 0.86
N PRO A 565 2.80 0.18 0.02
CA PRO A 565 2.73 -1.22 -0.42
C PRO A 565 3.77 -1.55 -1.51
N ALA A 566 4.60 -0.59 -1.93
CA ALA A 566 5.63 -0.82 -2.93
C ALA A 566 6.69 -1.83 -2.43
N ILE A 567 7.18 -2.67 -3.36
CA ILE A 567 8.16 -3.72 -3.12
C ILE A 567 9.53 -3.25 -3.60
N SER A 568 10.56 -3.35 -2.75
CA SER A 568 11.94 -3.04 -3.15
C SER A 568 12.61 -4.21 -3.89
N PRO A 569 13.69 -3.96 -4.65
CA PRO A 569 14.53 -5.01 -5.23
C PRO A 569 15.04 -6.03 -4.20
N ASP A 570 15.37 -5.57 -2.99
CA ASP A 570 15.89 -6.42 -1.91
C ASP A 570 14.82 -7.37 -1.36
N GLU A 571 13.56 -6.89 -1.29
CA GLU A 571 12.41 -7.70 -0.90
C GLU A 571 12.04 -8.70 -1.99
N MET A 572 12.11 -8.29 -3.26
CA MET A 572 11.95 -9.19 -4.40
C MET A 572 13.02 -10.30 -4.39
N TYR A 573 14.29 -9.94 -4.15
CA TYR A 573 15.36 -10.92 -3.97
C TYR A 573 15.07 -11.89 -2.81
N ARG A 574 14.80 -11.36 -1.61
CA ARG A 574 14.69 -12.14 -0.37
C ARG A 574 13.44 -13.03 -0.32
N PHE A 575 12.29 -12.52 -0.73
CA PHE A 575 11.00 -13.20 -0.55
C PHE A 575 10.50 -13.90 -1.82
N VAL A 576 11.02 -13.55 -3.00
CA VAL A 576 10.70 -14.22 -4.27
C VAL A 576 11.90 -14.99 -4.78
N PHE A 577 12.96 -14.35 -5.29
CA PHE A 577 13.99 -15.07 -6.06
C PHE A 577 14.76 -16.13 -5.26
N ALA A 578 15.21 -15.83 -4.05
CA ALA A 578 15.89 -16.81 -3.20
C ALA A 578 14.97 -17.98 -2.82
N SER A 579 13.73 -17.69 -2.41
CA SER A 579 12.76 -18.73 -2.03
C SER A 579 12.29 -19.59 -3.21
N VAL A 580 12.21 -19.02 -4.42
CA VAL A 580 11.90 -19.75 -5.66
C VAL A 580 13.06 -20.65 -6.08
N GLU A 581 14.31 -20.21 -5.90
CA GLU A 581 15.51 -21.01 -6.21
C GLU A 581 15.58 -22.29 -5.38
N GLU A 582 15.27 -22.20 -4.08
CA GLU A 582 15.16 -23.35 -3.16
C GLU A 582 14.02 -24.31 -3.54
N GLU A 583 12.88 -23.80 -4.04
CA GLU A 583 11.66 -24.59 -4.27
C GLU A 583 11.54 -25.20 -5.67
N MET A 584 12.01 -24.54 -6.74
CA MET A 584 11.71 -24.97 -8.12
C MET A 584 12.37 -26.28 -8.54
N GLY A 585 13.63 -26.48 -8.14
CA GLY A 585 14.48 -27.58 -8.59
C GLY A 585 14.78 -27.65 -10.10
N GLY A 586 15.89 -28.29 -10.45
CA GLY A 586 16.25 -28.55 -11.85
C GLY A 586 16.61 -27.30 -12.66
N ASP A 587 16.43 -27.40 -13.99
CA ASP A 587 16.95 -26.43 -14.98
C ASP A 587 16.69 -24.95 -14.63
N PRO A 588 17.76 -24.13 -14.47
CA PRO A 588 17.65 -22.74 -14.08
C PRO A 588 17.21 -21.82 -15.22
N SER A 589 17.14 -22.29 -16.48
CA SER A 589 16.88 -21.47 -17.68
C SER A 589 15.69 -20.52 -17.51
N TYR A 590 14.60 -21.02 -16.95
CA TYR A 590 13.39 -20.25 -16.74
C TYR A 590 13.55 -19.17 -15.65
N LEU A 591 14.13 -19.51 -14.51
CA LEU A 591 14.37 -18.56 -13.41
C LEU A 591 15.38 -17.48 -13.82
N VAL A 592 16.46 -17.86 -14.52
CA VAL A 592 17.44 -16.92 -15.08
C VAL A 592 16.77 -15.97 -16.07
N SER A 593 15.89 -16.45 -16.94
CA SER A 593 15.15 -15.60 -17.88
C SER A 593 14.29 -14.56 -17.16
N ILE A 594 13.63 -14.94 -16.07
CA ILE A 594 12.84 -14.01 -15.25
C ILE A 594 13.73 -13.00 -14.52
N ILE A 595 14.87 -13.43 -13.99
CA ILE A 595 15.83 -12.52 -13.35
C ILE A 595 16.34 -11.51 -14.39
N VAL A 596 16.68 -11.93 -15.62
CA VAL A 596 17.09 -11.02 -16.69
C VAL A 596 15.98 -10.02 -17.06
N GLU A 597 14.71 -10.43 -17.10
CA GLU A 597 13.58 -9.50 -17.28
C GLU A 597 13.42 -8.53 -16.11
N PHE A 598 13.66 -8.96 -14.87
CA PHE A 598 13.71 -8.06 -13.71
C PHE A 598 14.85 -7.05 -13.81
N LEU A 599 16.06 -7.50 -14.19
CA LEU A 599 17.21 -6.62 -14.42
C LEU A 599 16.92 -5.61 -15.55
N ARG A 600 16.29 -6.04 -16.65
CA ARG A 600 15.83 -5.15 -17.74
C ARG A 600 14.87 -4.08 -17.20
N SER A 601 13.85 -4.50 -16.46
CA SER A 601 12.83 -3.62 -15.88
C SER A 601 13.43 -2.57 -14.95
N ALA A 602 14.26 -3.00 -13.99
CA ALA A 602 14.91 -2.12 -13.03
C ALA A 602 15.89 -1.14 -13.70
N ASN A 603 16.60 -1.57 -14.76
CA ASN A 603 17.45 -0.69 -15.56
C ASN A 603 16.68 0.39 -16.33
N LEU A 604 15.50 0.07 -16.89
CA LEU A 604 14.64 1.07 -17.55
C LEU A 604 14.19 2.16 -16.58
N GLU A 605 13.82 1.79 -15.36
CA GLU A 605 13.44 2.71 -14.28
C GLU A 605 14.63 3.32 -13.51
N LYS A 606 15.87 2.96 -13.87
CA LYS A 606 17.14 3.41 -13.25
C LYS A 606 17.23 3.11 -11.75
N ILE A 607 16.65 1.99 -11.33
CA ILE A 607 16.71 1.49 -9.95
C ILE A 607 18.02 0.71 -9.77
N LYS A 608 18.77 1.02 -8.70
CA LYS A 608 19.95 0.25 -8.31
C LYS A 608 19.55 -1.07 -7.67
N ILE A 609 20.29 -2.13 -7.99
CA ILE A 609 20.02 -3.50 -7.56
C ILE A 609 21.16 -3.95 -6.64
N HIS A 610 20.85 -4.63 -5.54
CA HIS A 610 21.88 -5.13 -4.64
C HIS A 610 22.65 -6.31 -5.28
N PRO A 611 23.99 -6.40 -5.11
CA PRO A 611 24.82 -7.43 -5.75
C PRO A 611 24.39 -8.89 -5.49
N SER A 612 23.62 -9.16 -4.43
CA SER A 612 23.09 -10.48 -4.12
C SER A 612 22.31 -11.13 -5.27
N LEU A 613 21.56 -10.35 -6.06
CA LEU A 613 20.82 -10.91 -7.21
C LEU A 613 21.77 -11.32 -8.35
N TYR A 614 22.84 -10.55 -8.58
CA TYR A 614 23.88 -10.91 -9.54
C TYR A 614 24.64 -12.17 -9.09
N VAL A 615 24.99 -12.24 -7.80
CA VAL A 615 25.63 -13.41 -7.16
C VAL A 615 24.79 -14.67 -7.33
N LEU A 616 23.49 -14.61 -7.03
CA LEU A 616 22.55 -15.72 -7.25
C LEU A 616 22.51 -16.17 -8.72
N THR A 617 22.48 -15.22 -9.65
CA THR A 617 22.49 -15.52 -11.10
C THR A 617 23.77 -16.26 -11.52
N ILE A 618 24.93 -15.85 -10.99
CA ILE A 618 26.22 -16.53 -11.25
C ILE A 618 26.20 -17.95 -10.69
N GLN A 619 25.75 -18.11 -9.43
CA GLN A 619 25.66 -19.42 -8.77
C GLN A 619 24.74 -20.37 -9.55
N LEU A 620 23.58 -19.88 -10.03
CA LEU A 620 22.66 -20.64 -10.87
C LEU A 620 23.30 -21.07 -12.20
N LEU A 621 23.93 -20.16 -12.94
CA LEU A 621 24.54 -20.49 -14.23
C LEU A 621 25.74 -21.43 -14.07
N ALA A 622 26.57 -21.24 -13.06
CA ALA A 622 27.75 -22.08 -12.82
C ALA A 622 27.38 -23.49 -12.32
N ARG A 623 26.35 -23.63 -11.47
CA ARG A 623 25.89 -24.94 -10.95
C ARG A 623 25.40 -25.87 -12.06
N TYR A 624 24.93 -25.32 -13.18
CA TYR A 624 24.47 -26.05 -14.37
C TYR A 624 25.43 -25.92 -15.56
N GLU A 625 26.70 -25.58 -15.31
CA GLU A 625 27.79 -25.51 -16.29
C GLU A 625 27.57 -24.54 -17.48
N ARG A 626 26.63 -23.59 -17.38
CA ARG A 626 26.26 -22.62 -18.43
C ARG A 626 27.24 -21.44 -18.53
N PHE A 627 28.54 -21.73 -18.49
CA PHE A 627 29.60 -20.74 -18.43
C PHE A 627 29.68 -19.80 -19.64
N ALA A 628 29.27 -20.25 -20.84
CA ALA A 628 29.26 -19.42 -22.04
C ALA A 628 28.26 -18.26 -21.94
N GLU A 629 27.05 -18.52 -21.44
CA GLU A 629 26.02 -17.51 -21.20
C GLU A 629 26.41 -16.57 -20.06
N LEU A 630 26.99 -17.11 -18.98
CA LEU A 630 27.58 -16.31 -17.91
C LEU A 630 28.63 -15.32 -18.46
N GLY A 631 29.50 -15.78 -19.37
CA GLY A 631 30.45 -14.91 -20.06
C GLY A 631 29.77 -13.78 -20.85
N LEU A 632 28.71 -14.10 -21.61
CA LEU A 632 27.92 -13.11 -22.34
C LEU A 632 27.25 -12.09 -21.41
N PHE A 633 26.71 -12.52 -20.26
CA PHE A 633 26.06 -11.62 -19.30
C PHE A 633 27.02 -10.61 -18.68
N ILE A 634 28.27 -11.00 -18.43
CA ILE A 634 29.34 -10.10 -17.97
C ILE A 634 29.79 -9.15 -19.09
N ILE A 635 30.07 -9.68 -20.29
CA ILE A 635 30.54 -8.89 -21.44
C ILE A 635 29.50 -7.83 -21.85
N ASN A 636 28.22 -8.21 -21.88
CA ASN A 636 27.12 -7.32 -22.24
C ASN A 636 26.65 -6.42 -21.08
N LYS A 637 27.29 -6.49 -19.90
CA LYS A 637 26.97 -5.71 -18.69
C LYS A 637 25.51 -5.90 -18.20
N ILE A 638 24.96 -7.10 -18.39
CA ILE A 638 23.66 -7.49 -17.80
C ILE A 638 23.82 -7.64 -16.29
N LEU A 639 24.94 -8.20 -15.86
CA LEU A 639 25.37 -8.20 -14.46
C LEU A 639 26.36 -7.05 -14.25
N GLU A 640 26.06 -6.13 -13.35
CA GLU A 640 26.94 -4.99 -13.08
C GLU A 640 28.20 -5.44 -12.30
N PRO A 641 29.37 -4.81 -12.55
CA PRO A 641 30.59 -5.17 -11.86
C PRO A 641 30.57 -4.69 -10.40
N SER A 642 30.69 -5.62 -9.46
CA SER A 642 30.86 -5.35 -8.03
C SER A 642 31.95 -6.26 -7.42
N LYS A 643 32.38 -5.97 -6.18
CA LYS A 643 33.36 -6.82 -5.48
C LYS A 643 32.81 -8.24 -5.29
N GLU A 644 31.55 -8.34 -4.89
CA GLU A 644 30.83 -9.59 -4.63
C GLU A 644 30.67 -10.41 -5.91
N VAL A 645 30.31 -9.76 -7.02
CA VAL A 645 30.21 -10.37 -8.35
C VAL A 645 31.57 -10.91 -8.80
N ALA A 646 32.65 -10.13 -8.64
CA ALA A 646 33.99 -10.56 -9.02
C ALA A 646 34.47 -11.77 -8.20
N LEU A 647 34.25 -11.75 -6.87
CA LEU A 647 34.58 -12.87 -5.99
C LEU A 647 33.75 -14.13 -6.30
N GLN A 648 32.45 -13.99 -6.61
CA GLN A 648 31.62 -15.14 -6.98
C GLN A 648 32.05 -15.75 -8.33
N LEU A 649 32.48 -14.95 -9.31
CA LEU A 649 33.03 -15.45 -10.57
C LEU A 649 34.31 -16.26 -10.37
N LEU A 650 35.17 -15.87 -9.41
CA LEU A 650 36.41 -16.56 -9.09
C LEU A 650 36.15 -17.90 -8.38
N GLU A 651 35.22 -17.91 -7.43
CA GLU A 651 34.81 -19.13 -6.72
C GLU A 651 34.14 -20.12 -7.67
N SER A 652 33.15 -19.66 -8.44
CA SER A 652 32.42 -20.48 -9.41
C SER A 652 33.30 -20.88 -10.60
N GLY A 653 34.32 -20.09 -10.90
CA GLY A 653 35.30 -20.30 -11.97
C GLY A 653 36.44 -21.26 -11.64
N ARG A 654 36.47 -21.89 -10.45
CA ARG A 654 37.55 -22.83 -10.07
C ARG A 654 37.81 -23.94 -11.10
N GLN A 655 36.76 -24.40 -11.79
CA GLN A 655 36.84 -25.41 -12.86
C GLN A 655 36.82 -24.81 -14.28
N ASN A 656 36.54 -23.50 -14.42
CA ASN A 656 36.45 -22.82 -15.72
C ASN A 656 37.38 -21.59 -15.77
N ILE A 657 38.50 -21.76 -16.47
CA ILE A 657 39.56 -20.74 -16.63
C ILE A 657 39.03 -19.43 -17.23
N GLN A 658 38.07 -19.50 -18.16
CA GLN A 658 37.51 -18.29 -18.80
C GLN A 658 36.67 -17.49 -17.80
N THR A 659 35.79 -18.15 -17.04
CA THR A 659 35.00 -17.52 -15.97
C THR A 659 35.90 -16.93 -14.88
N ARG A 660 36.94 -17.67 -14.46
CA ARG A 660 37.91 -17.18 -13.47
C ARG A 660 38.65 -15.93 -13.96
N LYS A 661 39.05 -15.91 -15.24
CA LYS A 661 39.68 -14.75 -15.87
C LYS A 661 38.74 -13.52 -15.87
N LEU A 662 37.46 -13.68 -16.15
CA LEU A 662 36.49 -12.58 -16.08
C LEU A 662 36.41 -11.98 -14.67
N GLY A 663 36.47 -12.80 -13.62
CA GLY A 663 36.54 -12.33 -12.24
C GLY A 663 37.82 -11.52 -11.93
N LEU A 664 38.99 -12.00 -12.37
CA LEU A 664 40.26 -11.27 -12.24
C LEU A 664 40.26 -9.95 -13.02
N ASP A 665 39.79 -9.96 -14.26
CA ASP A 665 39.67 -8.76 -15.10
C ASP A 665 38.69 -7.74 -14.48
N MET A 666 37.61 -8.20 -13.82
CA MET A 666 36.66 -7.35 -13.09
C MET A 666 37.27 -6.71 -11.83
N LEU A 667 38.06 -7.44 -11.03
CA LEU A 667 38.77 -6.84 -9.89
C LEU A 667 39.73 -5.73 -10.35
N ARG A 668 40.42 -5.92 -11.49
CA ARG A 668 41.26 -4.88 -12.10
C ARG A 668 40.42 -3.68 -12.58
N GLN A 669 39.25 -3.91 -13.19
CA GLN A 669 38.34 -2.84 -13.61
C GLN A 669 37.82 -2.02 -12.42
N LEU A 670 37.55 -2.65 -11.28
CA LEU A 670 37.08 -2.01 -10.05
C LEU A 670 38.20 -1.39 -9.19
N SER A 671 39.45 -1.45 -9.66
CA SER A 671 40.65 -1.00 -8.91
C SER A 671 40.82 -1.68 -7.54
N LEU A 672 40.29 -2.90 -7.38
CA LEU A 672 40.41 -3.74 -6.18
C LEU A 672 41.77 -4.45 -6.18
N HIS A 673 42.84 -3.66 -6.20
CA HIS A 673 44.20 -4.14 -6.45
C HIS A 673 44.71 -5.08 -5.35
N GLN A 674 44.31 -4.88 -4.09
CA GLN A 674 44.68 -5.76 -2.97
C GLN A 674 44.07 -7.16 -3.11
N ASP A 675 42.76 -7.25 -3.36
CA ASP A 675 42.08 -8.55 -3.57
C ASP A 675 42.69 -9.28 -4.78
N TYR A 676 42.93 -8.56 -5.88
CA TYR A 676 43.56 -9.09 -7.09
C TYR A 676 44.98 -9.65 -6.83
N VAL A 677 45.82 -8.93 -6.07
CA VAL A 677 47.17 -9.42 -5.70
C VAL A 677 47.08 -10.68 -4.86
N LEU A 678 46.22 -10.72 -3.84
CA LEU A 678 46.03 -11.90 -2.98
C LEU A 678 45.59 -13.14 -3.79
N LEU A 679 44.70 -12.97 -4.76
CA LEU A 679 44.24 -14.07 -5.61
C LEU A 679 45.32 -14.59 -6.57
N LEU A 680 46.15 -13.70 -7.15
CA LEU A 680 47.30 -14.13 -7.95
C LEU A 680 48.31 -14.94 -7.12
N MET A 681 48.47 -14.65 -5.83
CA MET A 681 49.31 -15.46 -4.93
C MET A 681 48.72 -16.83 -4.66
N GLN A 682 47.41 -16.92 -4.40
CA GLN A 682 46.71 -18.19 -4.21
C GLN A 682 46.80 -19.10 -5.45
N ASP A 683 46.84 -18.49 -6.64
CA ASP A 683 47.01 -19.19 -7.93
C ASP A 683 48.48 -19.43 -8.31
N GLY A 684 49.45 -19.08 -7.45
CA GLY A 684 50.88 -19.35 -7.64
C GLY A 684 51.64 -18.35 -8.53
N TYR A 685 51.00 -17.27 -8.99
CA TYR A 685 51.58 -16.27 -9.90
C TYR A 685 52.36 -15.15 -9.16
N TYR A 686 53.20 -15.53 -8.18
CA TYR A 686 53.88 -14.60 -7.26
C TYR A 686 54.67 -13.48 -7.97
N ARG A 687 55.37 -13.80 -9.07
CA ARG A 687 56.15 -12.81 -9.85
C ARG A 687 55.27 -11.78 -10.56
N GLU A 688 54.06 -12.16 -10.97
CA GLU A 688 53.09 -11.26 -11.59
C GLU A 688 52.39 -10.40 -10.53
N ALA A 689 52.06 -11.01 -9.39
CA ALA A 689 51.53 -10.33 -8.21
C ALA A 689 52.47 -9.22 -7.71
N LEU A 690 53.78 -9.49 -7.57
CA LEU A 690 54.79 -8.47 -7.19
C LEU A 690 54.87 -7.32 -8.20
N ARG A 691 54.94 -7.63 -9.50
CA ARG A 691 54.97 -6.62 -10.58
C ARG A 691 53.72 -5.73 -10.58
N TYR A 692 52.56 -6.32 -10.34
CA TYR A 692 51.29 -5.61 -10.28
C TYR A 692 51.16 -4.76 -9.02
N ALA A 693 51.53 -5.30 -7.85
CA ALA A 693 51.57 -4.57 -6.58
C ALA A 693 52.47 -3.33 -6.69
N TRP A 694 53.67 -3.48 -7.27
CA TRP A 694 54.59 -2.36 -7.54
C TRP A 694 53.96 -1.29 -8.44
N LYS A 695 53.43 -1.70 -9.60
CA LYS A 695 52.82 -0.79 -10.59
C LYS A 695 51.65 0.01 -10.01
N HIS A 696 50.85 -0.60 -9.16
CA HIS A 696 49.65 0.00 -8.55
C HIS A 696 49.87 0.49 -7.10
N LYS A 697 51.11 0.47 -6.60
CA LYS A 697 51.52 0.91 -5.25
C LYS A 697 50.67 0.32 -4.11
N VAL A 698 50.36 -0.97 -4.19
CA VAL A 698 49.57 -1.68 -3.17
C VAL A 698 50.46 -2.02 -1.97
N THR A 699 50.40 -1.21 -0.91
CA THR A 699 51.22 -1.40 0.30
C THR A 699 50.58 -2.35 1.32
N THR A 700 49.30 -2.70 1.18
CA THR A 700 48.53 -3.59 2.07
C THR A 700 48.79 -5.09 1.84
N VAL A 701 49.94 -5.42 1.27
CA VAL A 701 50.33 -6.76 0.83
C VAL A 701 51.13 -7.44 1.95
N GLN A 702 50.77 -8.66 2.35
CA GLN A 702 51.48 -9.41 3.39
C GLN A 702 52.82 -9.98 2.86
N PRO A 703 54.00 -9.54 3.36
CA PRO A 703 55.28 -9.96 2.82
C PRO A 703 55.64 -11.43 3.12
N SER A 704 55.24 -11.93 4.29
CA SER A 704 55.43 -13.32 4.74
C SER A 704 55.06 -14.33 3.64
N LEU A 705 53.85 -14.21 3.08
CA LEU A 705 53.33 -15.11 2.05
C LEU A 705 54.14 -15.10 0.73
N PHE A 706 54.84 -14.01 0.40
CA PHE A 706 55.76 -13.97 -0.74
C PHE A 706 57.13 -14.55 -0.41
N LEU A 707 57.59 -14.37 0.83
CA LEU A 707 58.86 -14.89 1.31
C LEU A 707 58.80 -16.41 1.52
N GLU A 708 57.68 -16.93 2.01
CA GLU A 708 57.35 -18.36 2.04
C GLU A 708 57.42 -18.97 0.64
N ALA A 709 56.76 -18.34 -0.34
CA ALA A 709 56.77 -18.80 -1.73
C ALA A 709 58.17 -18.71 -2.37
N ALA A 710 58.94 -17.66 -2.08
CA ALA A 710 60.31 -17.52 -2.56
C ALA A 710 61.25 -18.55 -1.92
N PHE A 711 61.11 -18.82 -0.62
CA PHE A 711 61.85 -19.87 0.07
C PHE A 711 61.52 -21.27 -0.47
N ALA A 712 60.23 -21.57 -0.70
CA ALA A 712 59.78 -22.82 -1.29
C ALA A 712 60.31 -23.06 -2.72
N SER A 713 60.74 -22.01 -3.44
CA SER A 713 61.39 -22.13 -4.75
C SER A 713 62.86 -22.61 -4.69
N ASN A 714 63.46 -22.64 -3.49
CA ASN A 714 64.84 -23.07 -3.21
C ASN A 714 65.93 -22.30 -4.01
N ASP A 715 65.61 -21.10 -4.50
CA ASP A 715 66.51 -20.19 -5.21
C ASP A 715 66.89 -19.01 -4.28
N SER A 716 68.15 -18.99 -3.82
CA SER A 716 68.63 -17.95 -2.90
C SER A 716 68.68 -16.56 -3.55
N GLN A 717 68.87 -16.48 -4.88
CA GLN A 717 68.82 -15.20 -5.59
C GLN A 717 67.38 -14.68 -5.68
N HIS A 718 66.40 -15.58 -5.84
CA HIS A 718 64.99 -15.20 -5.83
C HIS A 718 64.56 -14.67 -4.45
N LEU A 719 64.92 -15.37 -3.37
CA LEU A 719 64.62 -14.93 -2.00
C LEU A 719 65.28 -13.58 -1.66
N ALA A 720 66.55 -13.38 -2.03
CA ALA A 720 67.24 -12.10 -1.88
C ALA A 720 66.56 -10.95 -2.63
N ALA A 721 66.10 -11.20 -3.86
CA ALA A 721 65.40 -10.20 -4.67
C ALA A 721 64.02 -9.83 -4.08
N VAL A 722 63.28 -10.79 -3.52
CA VAL A 722 61.98 -10.54 -2.88
C VAL A 722 62.15 -9.81 -1.54
N LEU A 723 63.14 -10.18 -0.72
CA LEU A 723 63.48 -9.44 0.51
C LEU A 723 63.79 -7.97 0.21
N ARG A 724 64.70 -7.73 -0.75
CA ARG A 724 65.06 -6.37 -1.17
C ARG A 724 63.86 -5.59 -1.72
N PHE A 725 63.01 -6.24 -2.52
CA PHE A 725 61.79 -5.62 -3.03
C PHE A 725 60.90 -5.10 -1.90
N PHE A 726 60.62 -5.89 -0.87
CA PHE A 726 59.79 -5.43 0.25
C PHE A 726 60.47 -4.38 1.13
N SER A 727 61.79 -4.44 1.30
CA SER A 727 62.57 -3.37 1.93
C SER A 727 62.46 -2.03 1.21
N ASP A 728 62.48 -2.03 -0.13
CA ASP A 728 62.37 -0.83 -0.95
C ASP A 728 60.90 -0.36 -1.13
N PHE A 729 59.91 -1.24 -0.91
CA PHE A 729 58.50 -1.02 -1.27
C PHE A 729 57.56 -0.80 -0.06
N ILE A 730 57.87 -1.33 1.12
CA ILE A 730 57.07 -1.17 2.34
C ILE A 730 57.91 -0.43 3.41
N PRO A 731 57.45 0.72 3.92
CA PRO A 731 58.17 1.45 4.98
C PRO A 731 58.29 0.60 6.25
N ASP A 732 59.42 0.73 6.93
CA ASP A 732 59.78 0.01 8.18
C ASP A 732 59.81 -1.52 8.10
N PHE A 733 59.74 -2.13 6.90
CA PHE A 733 59.77 -3.59 6.73
C PHE A 733 61.00 -4.26 7.38
N HIS A 734 62.14 -3.59 7.41
CA HIS A 734 63.37 -4.04 8.08
C HIS A 734 63.20 -4.35 9.57
N ASN A 735 62.22 -3.73 10.25
CA ASN A 735 61.97 -3.91 11.67
C ASN A 735 61.00 -5.06 11.98
N THR A 736 60.52 -5.79 10.95
CA THR A 736 59.58 -6.90 11.12
C THR A 736 60.28 -8.22 11.49
N GLU A 737 59.57 -9.10 12.19
CA GLU A 737 60.07 -10.45 12.51
C GLU A 737 60.26 -11.31 11.24
N ASP A 738 59.42 -11.10 10.22
CA ASP A 738 59.53 -11.73 8.91
C ASP A 738 60.87 -11.42 8.24
N PHE A 739 61.24 -10.13 8.13
CA PHE A 739 62.52 -9.73 7.55
C PHE A 739 63.70 -10.38 8.30
N ASN A 740 63.69 -10.33 9.63
CA ASN A 740 64.75 -10.89 10.46
C ASN A 740 64.86 -12.43 10.40
N SER A 741 63.75 -13.11 10.12
CA SER A 741 63.70 -14.57 9.97
C SER A 741 64.20 -14.99 8.59
N TYR A 742 63.60 -14.47 7.52
CA TYR A 742 63.98 -14.81 6.15
C TYR A 742 65.39 -14.32 5.76
N TYR A 743 65.89 -13.24 6.37
CA TYR A 743 67.28 -12.81 6.18
C TYR A 743 68.29 -13.80 6.80
N ARG A 744 67.98 -14.45 7.94
CA ARG A 744 68.82 -15.54 8.48
C ARG A 744 68.81 -16.75 7.57
N VAL A 745 67.62 -17.18 7.14
CA VAL A 745 67.44 -18.31 6.21
C VAL A 745 68.21 -18.09 4.90
N LEU A 746 68.20 -16.86 4.36
CA LEU A 746 68.98 -16.50 3.17
C LEU A 746 70.50 -16.66 3.39
N ASN A 747 71.01 -16.30 4.57
CA ASN A 747 72.43 -16.45 4.90
C ASN A 747 72.83 -17.93 5.07
N GLU A 748 71.93 -18.77 5.59
CA GLU A 748 72.12 -20.23 5.70
C GLU A 748 72.06 -20.95 4.33
N MET A 749 71.18 -20.49 3.42
CA MET A 749 71.17 -20.95 2.03
C MET A 749 72.45 -20.55 1.27
N ASN A 750 72.96 -19.33 1.49
CA ASN A 750 74.19 -18.89 0.82
C ASN A 750 75.46 -19.53 1.39
N SER A 751 75.49 -19.89 2.68
CA SER A 751 76.63 -20.61 3.27
C SER A 751 76.69 -22.09 2.87
N SER A 752 75.54 -22.72 2.65
CA SER A 752 75.46 -24.12 2.17
C SER A 752 75.71 -24.29 0.67
N ILE A 753 75.62 -23.22 -0.14
CA ILE A 753 76.03 -23.20 -1.56
C ILE A 753 77.53 -22.89 -1.73
N ALA A 754 78.17 -22.33 -0.69
CA ALA A 754 79.58 -21.94 -0.69
C ALA A 754 80.52 -23.00 -0.07
N ALA A 755 80.00 -24.19 0.26
CA ALA A 755 80.71 -25.34 0.81
C ALA A 755 80.64 -26.53 -0.16
#